data_AF-A0A091LX91-F1
#
_entry.id   AF-A0A091LX91-F1
#
_cell.length_a   1.000
_cell.length_b   1.000
_cell.length_c   1.000
_cell.angle_alpha   90.00
_cell.angle_beta   90.00
_cell.angle_gamma   90.00
#
_symmetry.space_group_name_H-M   'P 1'
#
loop_
_entity.id
_entity.type
_entity.pdbx_description
1 polymer ?
#
loop_
_entity_poly.entity_id
_entity_poly.type
_entity_poly.pdbx_seq_one_letter_code
_entity_poly.pdbx_strand_id
1 'polypeptide(L)'
;MSCAGEESSSSSDTELEIETEQPICALAPTVYSRDEGSIDVTASPAFQCLDELFAAGKITDTRVAELKGKYTLLHNTVRSLQESEIQLLQEAKRLSVELEQQQHELEKAEQFPEESSSEVSRIRQQLLSCQNEYNSIKEKEYEIQFKMECLQEKKKLLEKEYERIPKRMEEDKKMKQLKENCDELCEEVIQRKAEINTIKEDVSSKQKLMLIDKEEMENLLEKEADLKGELVKILDVPAQLRRETEKMSRKKNNAEKQKEALNDQIEALNGTLKAIEKRTEEILQEREDVMEELNGKQILLESKEQECSTLTKFLEISREKESAVLLDREILEDNLNKRVLEKKKQHDILIDKQTKKERELRNLKKMELQLNMIYDSLEQEKSQHKRLKLEAEALPKSTAVLLERRQELQKETEMIKRSLAEQKMISDMDAHMLEECIAEERWLFKEQEKCRNELSRLAHLTRLRVEEREQKSRDVQKAQIQLQSIIKEIKRRDLEIRACKRKKREIQKQLQGFAKMYDVILNEKNKCINLVHAAHQKASEIRNRVKLLGKEIENLRNIVITKERKLQKQRLKNTNNVVIRDSLKRDYYKIVQIMHEMKEKEKQQYLDLERLTNMVTGMEEEIGQLHKKYERAIQQQNESGRLLRDREEELGILYEKINVQEMLCRNGDTEIQAMDEKIRLLKLKVAEKKKQIELWSKALPMKSALDAHLVVLQIQYSQCQDRIKGLEEIFADPANENRKRNLGGKDPSPPELLKKIEQLEVQLVQKEKKLLEIDFLCEHISQLTDRIRATAEKGKQDTLLLAKRTNKLQNKIKDRTQKMMALAAELSMKQALAIKLQQEMRDKAEFLSSVSSRIDQGLPPPKETENEWLKILRNERMQKAAAEARAKRAAEEEQAAAPGCVHTTAVQRPTTYIPNDEYSLSVPRPYSMLAPFKPSAPGSNMRHFRKPIVKPIKI
;
A
#
# COMPACT_ATOMS: atom_id res chain seq x y z
N MET A 1 -40.34 20.69 33.90
CA MET A 1 -40.10 20.23 35.29
C MET A 1 -38.92 19.29 35.18
N SER A 2 -37.71 19.78 35.46
CA SER A 2 -37.12 19.92 36.81
C SER A 2 -36.68 18.54 37.32
N CYS A 3 -35.42 18.09 37.25
CA CYS A 3 -34.09 18.67 37.51
C CYS A 3 -33.61 18.56 38.98
N ALA A 4 -32.38 18.05 39.09
CA ALA A 4 -31.34 18.33 40.08
C ALA A 4 -31.38 17.68 41.48
N GLY A 5 -30.15 17.47 41.99
CA GLY A 5 -29.76 17.15 43.37
C GLY A 5 -29.53 15.66 43.69
N GLU A 6 -28.46 15.26 44.41
CA GLU A 6 -27.16 15.90 44.69
C GLU A 6 -26.20 14.86 45.33
N GLU A 7 -24.93 15.22 45.56
CA GLU A 7 -23.95 14.51 46.44
C GLU A 7 -23.48 13.08 45.99
N SER A 8 -22.31 12.54 46.37
CA SER A 8 -21.14 13.05 47.12
C SER A 8 -19.81 12.50 46.55
N SER A 9 -18.68 13.07 46.97
CA SER A 9 -17.31 12.73 46.53
C SER A 9 -16.63 11.58 47.30
N SER A 10 -15.62 10.95 46.66
CA SER A 10 -14.43 10.40 47.34
C SER A 10 -13.27 10.19 46.33
N SER A 11 -12.04 10.51 46.72
CA SER A 11 -10.81 10.34 45.94
C SER A 11 -10.07 9.03 46.25
N SER A 12 -9.12 8.64 45.39
CA SER A 12 -8.09 7.63 45.70
C SER A 12 -6.77 7.93 44.97
N ASP A 13 -6.05 8.90 45.51
CA ASP A 13 -4.60 8.98 45.69
C ASP A 13 -3.67 8.24 44.71
N THR A 14 -2.71 8.98 44.16
CA THR A 14 -1.36 8.46 43.88
C THR A 14 -0.37 9.60 44.11
N GLU A 15 0.48 9.46 45.11
CA GLU A 15 1.39 10.51 45.57
C GLU A 15 2.55 10.71 44.59
N LEU A 16 2.91 11.96 44.33
CA LEU A 16 4.19 12.36 43.76
C LEU A 16 4.76 13.49 44.64
N GLU A 17 5.77 13.16 45.43
CA GLU A 17 6.51 14.14 46.21
C GLU A 17 7.26 15.09 45.25
N ILE A 18 6.93 16.38 45.32
CA ILE A 18 7.72 17.45 44.71
C ILE A 18 8.26 18.29 45.87
N GLU A 19 9.59 18.29 46.02
CA GLU A 19 10.27 19.05 47.07
C GLU A 19 10.01 20.55 46.87
N THR A 20 9.33 21.18 47.83
CA THR A 20 9.03 22.62 47.81
C THR A 20 10.19 23.39 48.44
N GLU A 21 11.12 23.88 47.61
CA GLU A 21 12.10 24.87 48.05
C GLU A 21 11.38 26.13 48.55
N GLN A 22 11.53 26.43 49.84
CA GLN A 22 10.94 27.62 50.45
C GLN A 22 11.68 28.88 49.99
N PRO A 23 11.01 29.89 49.42
CA PRO A 23 11.65 31.17 49.13
C PRO A 23 11.99 31.90 50.44
N ILE A 24 13.28 32.23 50.62
CA ILE A 24 13.77 32.89 51.83
C ILE A 24 13.35 34.37 51.81
N CYS A 25 12.16 34.68 52.32
CA CYS A 25 11.72 36.04 52.59
C CYS A 25 12.55 36.66 53.73
N ALA A 26 13.51 37.52 53.39
CA ALA A 26 14.24 38.30 54.37
C ALA A 26 13.32 39.33 55.06
N LEU A 27 13.08 39.14 56.36
CA LEU A 27 12.34 40.10 57.18
C LEU A 27 13.10 41.43 57.26
N ALA A 28 12.44 42.52 56.86
CA ALA A 28 13.00 43.87 56.95
C ALA A 28 13.16 44.31 58.43
N PRO A 29 14.24 45.03 58.81
CA PRO A 29 14.42 45.49 60.18
C PRO A 29 13.34 46.49 60.60
N THR A 30 12.67 46.22 61.72
CA THR A 30 11.76 47.17 62.38
C THR A 30 12.55 48.30 63.04
N VAL A 31 12.80 49.37 62.28
CA VAL A 31 13.36 50.61 62.82
C VAL A 31 12.34 51.26 63.75
N TYR A 32 12.66 51.33 65.04
CA TYR A 32 11.92 52.13 66.01
C TYR A 32 12.12 53.62 65.71
N SER A 33 11.12 54.26 65.09
CA SER A 33 11.08 55.70 64.92
C SER A 33 11.02 56.40 66.28
N ARG A 34 12.16 56.89 66.77
CA ARG A 34 12.19 57.86 67.86
C ARG A 34 12.16 59.26 67.27
N ASP A 35 11.12 60.02 67.58
CA ASP A 35 11.04 61.44 67.22
C ASP A 35 12.10 62.26 67.96
N GLU A 36 13.28 62.41 67.35
CA GLU A 36 14.25 63.46 67.69
C GLU A 36 14.20 64.58 66.63
N GLY A 37 12.99 65.12 66.46
CA GLY A 37 12.72 66.22 65.55
C GLY A 37 13.46 67.50 65.93
N SER A 38 14.21 68.06 64.97
CA SER A 38 14.74 69.43 65.01
C SER A 38 15.53 69.83 66.28
N ILE A 39 16.61 69.12 66.60
CA ILE A 39 17.68 69.74 67.39
C ILE A 39 18.38 70.79 66.52
N ASP A 40 18.40 72.05 66.97
CA ASP A 40 19.17 73.11 66.30
C ASP A 40 20.67 72.82 66.43
N VAL A 41 21.43 73.03 65.35
CA VAL A 41 22.85 72.64 65.26
C VAL A 41 23.71 73.39 66.28
N THR A 42 23.27 74.61 66.65
CA THR A 42 23.85 75.45 67.70
C THR A 42 23.82 74.79 69.09
N ALA A 43 22.82 73.95 69.36
CA ALA A 43 22.63 73.25 70.64
C ALA A 43 23.33 71.89 70.70
N SER A 44 24.02 71.47 69.63
CA SER A 44 24.76 70.20 69.62
C SER A 44 25.92 70.19 70.62
N PRO A 45 26.21 69.05 71.30
CA PRO A 45 27.36 68.96 72.20
C PRO A 45 28.70 69.28 71.53
N ALA A 46 28.84 69.04 70.22
CA ALA A 46 30.02 69.41 69.46
C ALA A 46 30.22 70.93 69.34
N PHE A 47 29.12 71.70 69.20
CA PHE A 47 29.19 73.17 69.23
C PHE A 47 29.58 73.68 70.62
N GLN A 48 28.98 73.12 71.68
CA GLN A 48 29.29 73.47 73.07
C GLN A 48 30.77 73.21 73.41
N CYS A 49 31.30 72.03 73.08
CA CYS A 49 32.72 71.71 73.25
C CYS A 49 33.66 72.66 72.47
N LEU A 50 33.25 73.15 71.29
CA LEU A 50 34.04 74.12 70.52
C LEU A 50 34.03 75.52 71.17
N ASP A 51 32.92 75.93 71.78
CA ASP A 51 32.86 77.19 72.55
C ASP A 51 33.61 77.11 73.89
N GLU A 52 33.57 75.97 74.58
CA GLU A 52 34.37 75.74 75.79
C GLU A 52 35.89 75.77 75.49
N LEU A 53 36.32 75.16 74.39
CA LEU A 53 37.72 75.20 73.95
C LEU A 53 38.18 76.61 73.52
N PHE A 54 37.26 77.42 72.99
CA PHE A 54 37.49 78.83 72.71
C PHE A 54 37.61 79.67 73.99
N ALA A 55 36.66 79.53 74.91
CA ALA A 55 36.67 80.21 76.21
C ALA A 55 37.89 79.83 77.06
N ALA A 56 38.40 78.60 76.93
CA ALA A 56 39.66 78.13 77.53
C ALA A 56 40.93 78.64 76.81
N GLY A 57 40.81 79.45 75.76
CA GLY A 57 41.93 80.06 75.02
C GLY A 57 42.78 79.07 74.20
N LYS A 58 42.30 77.85 73.97
CA LYS A 58 43.09 76.77 73.32
C LYS A 58 43.03 76.78 71.79
N ILE A 59 42.06 77.49 71.21
CA ILE A 59 41.86 77.62 69.76
C ILE A 59 41.49 79.06 69.42
N THR A 60 41.94 79.54 68.25
CA THR A 60 41.65 80.90 67.77
C THR A 60 40.25 81.00 67.20
N ASP A 61 39.63 82.18 67.30
CA ASP A 61 38.27 82.48 66.82
C ASP A 61 38.05 82.05 65.36
N THR A 62 39.00 82.37 64.48
CA THR A 62 39.02 81.92 63.07
C THR A 62 38.92 80.40 62.92
N ARG A 63 39.56 79.62 63.80
CA ARG A 63 39.56 78.16 63.77
C ARG A 63 38.30 77.57 64.38
N VAL A 64 37.70 78.24 65.38
CA VAL A 64 36.37 77.90 65.90
C VAL A 64 35.33 78.04 64.79
N ALA A 65 35.35 79.17 64.07
CA ALA A 65 34.47 79.42 62.94
C ALA A 65 34.63 78.38 61.81
N GLU A 66 35.86 78.02 61.43
CA GLU A 66 36.11 76.93 60.47
C GLU A 66 35.55 75.58 60.92
N LEU A 67 35.74 75.21 62.19
CA LEU A 67 35.32 73.90 62.71
C LEU A 67 33.80 73.83 62.87
N LYS A 68 33.17 74.91 63.35
CA LYS A 68 31.71 75.07 63.37
C LYS A 68 31.11 75.01 61.95
N GLY A 69 31.72 75.68 60.98
CA GLY A 69 31.31 75.63 59.58
C GLY A 69 31.46 74.26 58.91
N LYS A 70 32.48 73.48 59.29
CA LYS A 70 32.64 72.08 58.84
C LYS A 70 31.63 71.15 59.50
N TYR A 71 31.30 71.38 60.77
CA TYR A 71 30.28 70.60 61.48
C TYR A 71 28.87 70.88 60.97
N THR A 72 28.49 72.14 60.70
CA THR A 72 27.20 72.46 60.09
C THR A 72 27.08 71.93 58.66
N LEU A 73 28.16 71.96 57.87
CA LEU A 73 28.18 71.32 56.55
C LEU A 73 27.92 69.81 56.66
N LEU A 74 28.63 69.11 57.55
CA LEU A 74 28.46 67.67 57.76
C LEU A 74 27.05 67.32 58.28
N HIS A 75 26.54 68.08 59.24
CA HIS A 75 25.19 67.89 59.78
C HIS A 75 24.12 68.09 58.70
N ASN A 76 24.30 69.09 57.84
CA ASN A 76 23.38 69.34 56.73
C ASN A 76 23.48 68.25 55.64
N THR A 77 24.67 67.71 55.33
CA THR A 77 24.77 66.59 54.39
C THR A 77 24.15 65.31 54.96
N VAL A 78 24.33 65.02 56.26
CA VAL A 78 23.65 63.90 56.93
C VAL A 78 22.13 64.08 56.90
N ARG A 79 21.61 65.28 57.21
CA ARG A 79 20.17 65.57 57.09
C ARG A 79 19.66 65.34 55.66
N SER A 80 20.35 65.87 54.65
CA SER A 80 19.93 65.69 53.24
C SER A 80 19.97 64.22 52.78
N LEU A 81 20.89 63.42 53.32
CA LEU A 81 20.94 61.98 53.05
C LEU A 81 19.74 61.27 53.71
N GLN A 82 19.44 61.56 54.97
CA GLN A 82 18.26 61.02 55.66
C GLN A 82 16.94 61.43 54.98
N GLU A 83 16.82 62.68 54.54
CA GLU A 83 15.68 63.15 53.75
C GLU A 83 15.55 62.40 52.43
N SER A 84 16.66 62.13 51.72
CA SER A 84 16.66 61.33 50.48
C SER A 84 16.35 59.85 50.72
N GLU A 85 16.81 59.26 51.84
CA GLU A 85 16.52 57.89 52.24
C GLU A 85 15.03 57.72 52.57
N ILE A 86 14.44 58.69 53.30
CA ILE A 86 13.00 58.72 53.58
C ILE A 86 12.19 58.86 52.29
N GLN A 87 12.61 59.69 51.34
CA GLN A 87 11.95 59.82 50.03
C GLN A 87 12.01 58.51 49.25
N LEU A 88 13.18 57.88 49.13
CA LEU A 88 13.34 56.59 48.45
C LEU A 88 12.54 55.46 49.12
N LEU A 89 12.41 55.47 50.45
CA LEU A 89 11.56 54.53 51.19
C LEU A 89 10.05 54.79 50.99
N GLN A 90 9.65 56.04 50.74
CA GLN A 90 8.27 56.39 50.37
C GLN A 90 7.96 55.99 48.92
N GLU A 91 8.88 56.24 47.98
CA GLU A 91 8.76 55.78 46.59
C GLU A 91 8.73 54.26 46.50
N ALA A 92 9.61 53.55 47.22
CA ALA A 92 9.59 52.09 47.30
C ALA A 92 8.24 51.55 47.80
N LYS A 93 7.67 52.13 48.87
CA LYS A 93 6.34 51.76 49.37
C LYS A 93 5.23 52.05 48.35
N ARG A 94 5.31 53.17 47.62
CA ARG A 94 4.33 53.50 46.57
C ARG A 94 4.38 52.48 45.43
N LEU A 95 5.59 52.13 44.98
CA LEU A 95 5.84 51.15 43.92
C LEU A 95 5.44 49.73 44.34
N SER A 96 5.62 49.34 45.61
CA SER A 96 5.07 48.09 46.15
C SER A 96 3.55 48.04 46.06
N VAL A 97 2.85 49.13 46.43
CA VAL A 97 1.38 49.19 46.34
C VAL A 97 0.90 49.24 44.88
N GLU A 98 1.60 49.90 43.98
CA GLU A 98 1.32 49.82 42.53
C GLU A 98 1.55 48.40 41.98
N LEU A 99 2.55 47.67 42.47
CA LEU A 99 2.79 46.25 42.13
C LEU A 99 1.68 45.34 42.66
N GLU A 100 1.30 45.46 43.94
CA GLU A 100 0.20 44.69 44.53
C GLU A 100 -1.13 44.94 43.81
N GLN A 101 -1.40 46.19 43.40
CA GLN A 101 -2.57 46.53 42.59
C GLN A 101 -2.50 45.91 41.19
N GLN A 102 -1.35 45.99 40.50
CA GLN A 102 -1.18 45.36 39.18
C GLN A 102 -1.26 43.84 39.23
N GLN A 103 -0.71 43.19 40.26
CA GLN A 103 -0.87 41.75 40.48
C GLN A 103 -2.34 41.38 40.70
N HIS A 104 -3.07 42.14 41.52
CA HIS A 104 -4.47 41.86 41.81
C HIS A 104 -5.43 42.23 40.65
N GLU A 105 -5.02 43.08 39.70
CA GLU A 105 -5.69 43.24 38.41
C GLU A 105 -5.38 42.08 37.44
N LEU A 106 -4.16 41.54 37.47
CA LEU A 106 -3.77 40.33 36.73
C LEU A 106 -4.54 39.09 37.20
N GLU A 107 -4.62 38.85 38.52
CA GLU A 107 -5.43 37.76 39.11
C GLU A 107 -6.90 37.83 38.66
N LYS A 108 -7.47 39.04 38.55
CA LYS A 108 -8.83 39.27 38.06
C LYS A 108 -8.99 39.10 36.55
N ALA A 109 -7.91 39.21 35.78
CA ALA A 109 -7.91 38.88 34.36
C ALA A 109 -7.73 37.37 34.12
N GLU A 110 -7.08 36.66 35.05
CA GLU A 110 -6.88 35.20 35.01
C GLU A 110 -8.09 34.42 35.57
N GLN A 111 -8.84 34.98 36.52
CA GLN A 111 -10.11 34.40 37.02
C GLN A 111 -11.26 34.52 36.00
N PHE A 112 -11.20 33.72 34.94
CA PHE A 112 -12.32 33.56 34.01
C PHE A 112 -13.45 32.69 34.60
N PRO A 113 -14.73 33.06 34.43
CA PRO A 113 -15.85 32.20 34.81
C PRO A 113 -15.98 31.03 33.81
N GLU A 114 -15.81 29.80 34.29
CA GLU A 114 -15.82 28.59 33.46
C GLU A 114 -17.20 28.28 32.81
N GLU A 115 -18.28 28.84 33.35
CA GLU A 115 -19.66 28.56 32.95
C GLU A 115 -20.17 29.44 31.79
N SER A 116 -19.50 29.41 30.63
CA SER A 116 -20.17 29.78 29.36
C SER A 116 -19.59 29.06 28.13
N SER A 117 -20.29 28.01 27.70
CA SER A 117 -19.99 27.22 26.49
C SER A 117 -20.39 27.95 25.19
N SER A 118 -19.91 29.18 25.02
CA SER A 118 -20.08 29.99 23.80
C SER A 118 -19.08 29.55 22.72
N GLU A 119 -19.45 29.70 21.45
CA GLU A 119 -18.50 29.52 20.34
C GLU A 119 -17.31 30.49 20.44
N VAL A 120 -17.53 31.67 21.03
CA VAL A 120 -16.48 32.66 21.34
C VAL A 120 -15.46 32.08 22.32
N SER A 121 -15.90 31.29 23.32
CA SER A 121 -15.02 30.62 24.28
C SER A 121 -14.16 29.57 23.58
N ARG A 122 -14.75 28.75 22.70
CA ARG A 122 -14.01 27.75 21.91
C ARG A 122 -12.99 28.40 20.95
N ILE A 123 -13.37 29.47 20.25
CA ILE A 123 -12.47 30.20 19.36
C ILE A 123 -11.33 30.88 20.14
N ARG A 124 -11.59 31.40 21.34
CA ARG A 124 -10.55 31.93 22.23
C ARG A 124 -9.62 30.85 22.77
N GLN A 125 -10.13 29.66 23.10
CA GLN A 125 -9.30 28.52 23.52
C GLN A 125 -8.39 28.04 22.37
N GLN A 126 -8.90 28.00 21.14
CA GLN A 126 -8.10 27.70 19.94
C GLN A 126 -7.05 28.79 19.68
N LEU A 127 -7.43 30.07 19.79
CA LEU A 127 -6.48 31.19 19.68
C LEU A 127 -5.36 31.10 20.72
N LEU A 128 -5.69 30.77 21.97
CA LEU A 128 -4.73 30.59 23.07
C LEU A 128 -3.80 29.41 22.82
N SER A 129 -4.28 28.28 22.29
CA SER A 129 -3.43 27.16 21.85
C SER A 129 -2.44 27.62 20.79
N CYS A 130 -2.92 28.22 19.69
CA CYS A 130 -2.06 28.73 18.62
C CYS A 130 -1.07 29.81 19.09
N GLN A 131 -1.45 30.64 20.07
CA GLN A 131 -0.58 31.67 20.64
C GLN A 131 0.49 31.09 21.59
N ASN A 132 0.16 30.03 22.35
CA ASN A 132 1.13 29.29 23.16
C ASN A 132 2.08 28.47 22.28
N GLU A 133 1.57 27.84 21.21
CA GLU A 133 2.37 27.16 20.19
C GLU A 133 3.34 28.15 19.51
N TYR A 134 2.84 29.33 19.09
CA TYR A 134 3.65 30.42 18.54
C TYR A 134 4.73 30.89 19.52
N ASN A 135 4.41 31.08 20.79
CA ASN A 135 5.39 31.45 21.82
C ASN A 135 6.47 30.36 21.98
N SER A 136 6.10 29.07 22.07
CA SER A 136 7.09 28.00 22.16
C SER A 136 7.94 27.85 20.89
N ILE A 137 7.40 28.18 19.71
CA ILE A 137 8.17 28.25 18.46
C ILE A 137 9.14 29.43 18.50
N LYS A 138 8.72 30.58 19.01
CA LYS A 138 9.54 31.79 19.14
C LYS A 138 10.65 31.64 20.19
N GLU A 139 10.40 30.94 21.29
CA GLU A 139 11.41 30.55 22.28
C GLU A 139 12.45 29.60 21.67
N LYS A 140 12.01 28.60 20.90
CA LYS A 140 12.91 27.73 20.13
C LYS A 140 13.68 28.51 19.05
N GLU A 141 13.08 29.54 18.45
CA GLU A 141 13.77 30.44 17.54
C GLU A 141 14.85 31.24 18.27
N TYR A 142 14.56 31.83 19.44
CA TYR A 142 15.56 32.51 20.27
C TYR A 142 16.68 31.56 20.73
N GLU A 143 16.37 30.32 21.12
CA GLU A 143 17.39 29.30 21.40
C GLU A 143 18.28 29.01 20.18
N ILE A 144 17.69 28.88 18.99
CA ILE A 144 18.42 28.60 17.75
C ILE A 144 19.24 29.82 17.32
N GLN A 145 18.72 31.04 17.48
CA GLN A 145 19.46 32.28 17.27
C GLN A 145 20.63 32.40 18.25
N PHE A 146 20.43 32.14 19.55
CA PHE A 146 21.50 32.15 20.55
C PHE A 146 22.56 31.05 20.29
N LYS A 147 22.13 29.86 19.88
CA LYS A 147 23.05 28.77 19.44
C LYS A 147 23.80 29.17 18.17
N MET A 148 23.16 29.84 17.22
CA MET A 148 23.79 30.42 16.03
C MET A 148 24.81 31.50 16.38
N GLU A 149 24.50 32.41 17.30
CA GLU A 149 25.45 33.43 17.79
C GLU A 149 26.63 32.78 18.52
N CYS A 150 26.39 31.86 19.45
CA CYS A 150 27.45 31.08 20.10
C CYS A 150 28.35 30.36 19.09
N LEU A 151 27.78 29.79 18.01
CA LEU A 151 28.54 29.14 16.95
C LEU A 151 29.25 30.15 16.03
N GLN A 152 28.68 31.33 15.78
CA GLN A 152 29.36 32.42 15.09
C GLN A 152 30.51 33.00 15.92
N GLU A 153 30.38 33.08 17.24
CA GLU A 153 31.47 33.46 18.14
C GLU A 153 32.56 32.39 18.16
N LYS A 154 32.20 31.11 18.23
CA LYS A 154 33.14 29.99 18.07
C LYS A 154 33.85 30.03 16.71
N LYS A 155 33.13 30.38 15.64
CA LYS A 155 33.70 30.59 14.30
C LYS A 155 34.64 31.79 14.26
N LYS A 156 34.24 32.96 14.78
CA LYS A 156 35.09 34.16 14.93
C LYS A 156 36.33 33.88 15.80
N LEU A 157 36.23 33.03 16.82
CA LEU A 157 37.35 32.59 17.64
C LEU A 157 38.28 31.65 16.89
N LEU A 158 37.74 30.65 16.16
CA LEU A 158 38.53 29.75 15.31
C LEU A 158 39.18 30.48 14.13
N GLU A 159 38.53 31.48 13.55
CA GLU A 159 39.09 32.38 12.53
C GLU A 159 40.22 33.23 13.11
N LYS A 160 40.03 33.80 14.32
CA LYS A 160 41.10 34.48 15.06
C LYS A 160 42.22 33.51 15.47
N GLU A 161 41.96 32.23 15.68
CA GLU A 161 43.00 31.21 15.92
C GLU A 161 43.72 30.78 14.64
N TYR A 162 43.04 30.84 13.49
CA TYR A 162 43.62 30.60 12.16
C TYR A 162 44.50 31.77 11.70
N GLU A 163 44.10 33.01 11.96
CA GLU A 163 44.96 34.20 11.78
C GLU A 163 46.10 34.27 12.81
N ARG A 164 45.95 33.64 13.99
CA ARG A 164 47.04 33.38 14.95
C ARG A 164 47.96 32.21 14.54
N ILE A 165 48.03 31.86 13.25
CA ILE A 165 49.07 30.99 12.69
C ILE A 165 50.09 31.87 11.94
N PRO A 166 51.21 32.29 12.58
CA PRO A 166 52.22 33.08 11.89
C PRO A 166 53.04 32.16 10.99
N LYS A 167 53.00 32.38 9.68
CA LYS A 167 54.05 31.90 8.78
C LYS A 167 55.16 32.96 8.72
N ARG A 168 56.30 32.63 9.34
CA ARG A 168 57.56 33.43 9.43
C ARG A 168 57.48 34.59 10.45
N MET A 169 58.65 35.12 10.81
CA MET A 169 58.88 36.26 11.72
C MET A 169 58.78 36.03 13.26
N GLU A 170 59.14 34.85 13.77
CA GLU A 170 59.63 34.69 15.17
C GLU A 170 61.09 34.14 15.24
N GLU A 171 61.87 34.31 14.17
CA GLU A 171 63.28 33.88 14.11
C GLU A 171 64.26 34.99 14.52
N ASP A 172 63.86 36.26 14.40
CA ASP A 172 64.72 37.45 14.52
C ASP A 172 65.35 37.70 15.91
N LYS A 173 64.88 37.01 16.96
CA LYS A 173 65.52 37.04 18.30
C LYS A 173 66.43 35.84 18.58
N LYS A 174 66.36 34.75 17.80
CA LYS A 174 67.44 33.74 17.74
C LYS A 174 68.59 34.21 16.86
N MET A 175 68.31 35.07 15.88
CA MET A 175 69.29 35.59 14.91
C MET A 175 70.45 36.42 15.52
N LYS A 176 70.40 36.81 16.80
CA LYS A 176 71.51 37.52 17.47
C LYS A 176 72.54 36.62 18.15
N GLN A 177 72.14 35.55 18.85
CA GLN A 177 73.11 34.59 19.41
C GLN A 177 73.76 33.71 18.33
N LEU A 178 73.11 33.55 17.17
CA LEU A 178 73.71 32.89 16.01
C LEU A 178 74.79 33.74 15.29
N LYS A 179 75.03 35.00 15.68
CA LYS A 179 76.10 35.80 15.05
C LYS A 179 77.49 35.50 15.61
N GLU A 180 77.62 35.29 16.92
CA GLU A 180 78.92 35.02 17.55
C GLU A 180 79.44 33.63 17.11
N ASN A 181 78.57 32.62 17.06
CA ASN A 181 78.89 31.28 16.53
C ASN A 181 79.18 31.24 15.00
N CYS A 182 78.96 32.33 14.25
CA CYS A 182 79.29 32.37 12.82
C CYS A 182 80.77 32.70 12.55
N ASP A 183 81.46 33.37 13.47
CA ASP A 183 82.86 33.75 13.27
C ASP A 183 83.79 32.53 13.42
N GLU A 184 83.46 31.56 14.29
CA GLU A 184 84.15 30.26 14.36
C GLU A 184 83.92 29.41 13.09
N LEU A 185 82.74 29.50 12.48
CA LEU A 185 82.43 28.78 11.22
C LEU A 185 83.12 29.37 9.98
N CYS A 186 83.64 30.61 10.03
CA CYS A 186 84.38 31.20 8.92
C CYS A 186 85.69 30.46 8.62
N GLU A 187 86.40 29.97 9.64
CA GLU A 187 87.63 29.17 9.45
C GLU A 187 87.32 27.77 8.88
N GLU A 188 86.25 27.11 9.33
CA GLU A 188 85.84 25.80 8.80
C GLU A 188 85.47 25.87 7.30
N VAL A 189 84.93 27.02 6.85
CA VAL A 189 84.63 27.32 5.44
C VAL A 189 85.90 27.48 4.59
N ILE A 190 87.05 27.84 5.16
CA ILE A 190 88.32 27.94 4.42
C ILE A 190 88.83 26.53 4.05
N GLN A 191 88.71 25.54 4.94
CA GLN A 191 89.02 24.14 4.61
C GLN A 191 88.08 23.58 3.53
N ARG A 192 86.77 23.78 3.68
CA ARG A 192 85.74 23.33 2.70
C ARG A 192 85.95 23.91 1.28
N LYS A 193 86.59 25.09 1.15
CA LYS A 193 86.94 25.66 -0.17
C LYS A 193 88.01 24.88 -0.93
N ALA A 194 88.87 24.13 -0.25
CA ALA A 194 89.86 23.26 -0.92
C ALA A 194 89.17 22.04 -1.56
N GLU A 195 88.29 21.38 -0.81
CA GLU A 195 87.51 20.20 -1.25
C GLU A 195 86.57 20.52 -2.43
N ILE A 196 86.08 21.76 -2.52
CA ILE A 196 85.24 22.21 -3.64
C ILE A 196 86.03 22.32 -4.96
N ASN A 197 87.35 22.51 -4.94
CA ASN A 197 88.14 22.66 -6.17
C ASN A 197 88.41 21.34 -6.88
N THR A 198 88.62 20.22 -6.17
CA THR A 198 88.71 18.89 -6.80
C THR A 198 87.36 18.48 -7.43
N ILE A 199 86.24 18.79 -6.75
CA ILE A 199 84.89 18.54 -7.28
C ILE A 199 84.62 19.33 -8.58
N LYS A 200 85.26 20.49 -8.82
CA LYS A 200 85.13 21.23 -10.10
C LYS A 200 85.74 20.48 -11.28
N GLU A 201 86.81 19.73 -11.08
CA GLU A 201 87.46 18.96 -12.15
C GLU A 201 86.58 17.78 -12.59
N ASP A 202 85.92 17.11 -11.63
CA ASP A 202 84.90 16.08 -11.91
C ASP A 202 83.60 16.64 -12.51
N VAL A 203 83.23 17.89 -12.22
CA VAL A 203 82.12 18.57 -12.92
C VAL A 203 82.52 18.92 -14.35
N SER A 204 83.77 19.34 -14.59
CA SER A 204 84.29 19.62 -15.94
C SER A 204 84.29 18.38 -16.85
N SER A 205 84.61 17.20 -16.31
CA SER A 205 84.56 15.95 -17.09
C SER A 205 83.12 15.59 -17.50
N LYS A 206 82.13 15.75 -16.60
CA LYS A 206 80.72 15.51 -16.90
C LYS A 206 80.09 16.57 -17.81
N GLN A 207 80.54 17.83 -17.74
CA GLN A 207 80.10 18.88 -18.67
C GLN A 207 80.46 18.57 -20.14
N LYS A 208 81.54 17.84 -20.40
CA LYS A 208 81.89 17.39 -21.76
C LYS A 208 80.95 16.33 -22.32
N LEU A 209 80.38 15.48 -21.46
CA LEU A 209 79.39 14.48 -21.87
C LEU A 209 78.05 15.15 -22.20
N MET A 210 77.59 16.08 -21.35
CA MET A 210 76.36 16.87 -21.55
C MET A 210 76.42 17.88 -22.72
N LEU A 211 77.53 17.97 -23.46
CA LEU A 211 77.61 18.72 -24.72
C LEU A 211 77.21 17.87 -25.92
N ILE A 212 77.51 16.57 -25.91
CA ILE A 212 77.10 15.63 -26.95
C ILE A 212 75.56 15.46 -26.89
N ASP A 213 75.01 15.26 -25.69
CA ASP A 213 73.57 15.22 -25.43
C ASP A 213 72.84 16.53 -25.80
N LYS A 214 73.57 17.63 -26.03
CA LYS A 214 73.02 18.92 -26.45
C LYS A 214 72.99 19.11 -27.96
N GLU A 215 74.00 18.67 -28.70
CA GLU A 215 73.98 18.74 -30.16
C GLU A 215 72.78 17.96 -30.73
N GLU A 216 72.41 16.82 -30.14
CA GLU A 216 71.20 16.08 -30.53
C GLU A 216 69.88 16.82 -30.18
N MET A 217 69.86 17.60 -29.09
CA MET A 217 68.70 18.42 -28.71
C MET A 217 68.56 19.71 -29.53
N GLU A 218 69.67 20.35 -29.91
CA GLU A 218 69.64 21.58 -30.72
C GLU A 218 69.09 21.31 -32.13
N ASN A 219 69.40 20.13 -32.72
CA ASN A 219 68.79 19.62 -33.97
C ASN A 219 67.26 19.35 -33.89
N LEU A 220 66.68 19.35 -32.69
CA LEU A 220 65.23 19.28 -32.45
C LEU A 220 64.63 20.67 -32.14
N LEU A 221 65.37 21.52 -31.43
CA LEU A 221 64.95 22.88 -31.07
C LEU A 221 64.98 23.86 -32.26
N GLU A 222 65.85 23.67 -33.26
CA GLU A 222 65.88 24.51 -34.45
C GLU A 222 64.54 24.46 -35.22
N LYS A 223 63.89 23.28 -35.25
CA LYS A 223 62.53 23.08 -35.81
C LYS A 223 61.41 23.69 -34.95
N GLU A 224 61.70 24.07 -33.70
CA GLU A 224 60.77 24.79 -32.83
C GLU A 224 61.00 26.32 -32.91
N ALA A 225 62.16 26.77 -33.41
CA ALA A 225 62.51 28.19 -33.52
C ALA A 225 61.71 28.89 -34.64
N ASP A 226 61.56 28.25 -35.80
CA ASP A 226 60.76 28.78 -36.93
C ASP A 226 59.32 29.10 -36.52
N LEU A 227 58.73 28.29 -35.63
CA LEU A 227 57.36 28.47 -35.13
C LEU A 227 57.24 29.55 -34.04
N LYS A 228 58.35 30.07 -33.50
CA LYS A 228 58.36 31.11 -32.45
C LYS A 228 58.46 32.53 -32.99
N GLY A 229 58.75 32.71 -34.28
CA GLY A 229 58.84 34.03 -34.93
C GLY A 229 57.55 34.86 -34.88
N GLU A 230 56.37 34.23 -34.80
CA GLU A 230 55.09 34.95 -34.81
C GLU A 230 54.72 35.65 -33.48
N LEU A 231 55.36 35.29 -32.36
CA LEU A 231 54.87 35.65 -31.01
C LEU A 231 55.42 36.98 -30.44
N VAL A 232 56.05 37.82 -31.26
CA VAL A 232 56.71 39.08 -30.84
C VAL A 232 55.71 40.26 -30.65
N LYS A 233 54.41 40.00 -30.51
CA LYS A 233 53.33 41.03 -30.64
C LYS A 233 52.56 41.43 -29.38
N ILE A 234 52.91 40.98 -28.17
CA ILE A 234 52.08 41.23 -26.96
C ILE A 234 52.89 41.88 -25.80
N LEU A 235 53.00 43.21 -25.84
CA LEU A 235 53.34 44.06 -24.68
C LEU A 235 52.03 44.56 -24.01
N ASP A 236 51.28 43.64 -23.40
CA ASP A 236 49.87 43.88 -23.02
C ASP A 236 49.51 43.31 -21.63
N VAL A 237 50.51 43.20 -20.75
CA VAL A 237 50.40 42.53 -19.43
C VAL A 237 49.31 43.12 -18.50
N PRO A 238 49.09 44.46 -18.42
CA PRO A 238 47.97 45.00 -17.64
C PRO A 238 46.58 44.52 -18.12
N ALA A 239 46.45 44.13 -19.38
CA ALA A 239 45.21 43.57 -19.91
C ALA A 239 45.01 42.11 -19.50
N GLN A 240 46.06 41.33 -19.21
CA GLN A 240 45.91 39.94 -18.77
C GLN A 240 45.23 39.82 -17.41
N LEU A 241 45.61 40.63 -16.41
CA LEU A 241 44.90 40.66 -15.12
C LEU A 241 43.44 41.07 -15.25
N ARG A 242 43.12 42.05 -16.11
CA ARG A 242 41.71 42.42 -16.39
C ARG A 242 40.96 41.29 -17.11
N ARG A 243 41.59 40.63 -18.09
CA ARG A 243 41.06 39.43 -18.78
C ARG A 243 40.87 38.24 -17.85
N GLU A 244 41.66 38.10 -16.78
CA GLU A 244 41.51 37.04 -15.78
C GLU A 244 40.40 37.34 -14.77
N THR A 245 40.29 38.58 -14.30
CA THR A 245 39.12 39.04 -13.55
C THR A 245 37.84 38.89 -14.39
N GLU A 246 37.89 39.20 -15.69
CA GLU A 246 36.79 38.92 -16.62
C GLU A 246 36.55 37.43 -16.84
N LYS A 247 37.56 36.56 -16.92
CA LYS A 247 37.37 35.10 -16.98
C LYS A 247 36.70 34.58 -15.71
N MET A 248 37.05 35.10 -14.53
CA MET A 248 36.42 34.73 -13.27
C MET A 248 34.99 35.30 -13.15
N SER A 249 34.75 36.52 -13.63
CA SER A 249 33.41 37.11 -13.75
C SER A 249 32.53 36.32 -14.73
N ARG A 250 33.06 35.95 -15.91
CA ARG A 250 32.36 35.08 -16.88
C ARG A 250 32.11 33.68 -16.29
N LYS A 251 33.03 33.10 -15.51
CA LYS A 251 32.79 31.85 -14.77
C LYS A 251 31.70 32.01 -13.72
N LYS A 252 31.70 33.10 -12.93
CA LYS A 252 30.62 33.44 -11.99
C LYS A 252 29.29 33.53 -12.72
N ASN A 253 29.18 34.41 -13.71
CA ASN A 253 27.94 34.65 -14.45
C ASN A 253 27.46 33.41 -15.22
N ASN A 254 28.36 32.52 -15.67
CA ASN A 254 27.97 31.24 -16.27
C ASN A 254 27.43 30.26 -15.21
N ALA A 255 28.03 30.19 -14.02
CA ALA A 255 27.52 29.39 -12.90
C ALA A 255 26.20 29.97 -12.34
N GLU A 256 26.04 31.30 -12.37
CA GLU A 256 24.83 32.02 -11.98
C GLU A 256 23.70 31.76 -12.98
N LYS A 257 23.99 31.80 -14.29
CA LYS A 257 23.05 31.35 -15.35
C LYS A 257 22.76 29.85 -15.31
N GLN A 258 23.71 29.01 -14.90
CA GLN A 258 23.43 27.60 -14.67
C GLN A 258 22.54 27.40 -13.44
N LYS A 259 22.70 28.21 -12.40
CA LYS A 259 21.79 28.23 -11.24
C LYS A 259 20.40 28.71 -11.65
N GLU A 260 20.28 29.79 -12.42
CA GLU A 260 19.00 30.27 -12.98
C GLU A 260 18.35 29.19 -13.84
N ALA A 261 19.06 28.61 -14.82
CA ALA A 261 18.53 27.53 -15.67
C ALA A 261 18.17 26.24 -14.90
N LEU A 262 18.80 25.97 -13.75
CA LEU A 262 18.39 24.90 -12.83
C LEU A 262 17.16 25.29 -12.00
N ASN A 263 17.02 26.57 -11.64
CA ASN A 263 15.84 27.09 -10.96
C ASN A 263 14.62 27.07 -11.90
N ASP A 264 14.79 27.46 -13.17
CA ASP A 264 13.79 27.36 -14.24
C ASP A 264 13.38 25.89 -14.46
N GLN A 265 14.33 24.95 -14.40
CA GLN A 265 14.04 23.50 -14.45
C GLN A 265 13.27 23.02 -13.21
N ILE A 266 13.59 23.53 -12.02
CA ILE A 266 12.85 23.21 -10.78
C ILE A 266 11.44 23.79 -10.84
N GLU A 267 11.24 25.01 -11.33
CA GLU A 267 9.91 25.60 -11.52
C GLU A 267 9.10 24.86 -12.59
N ALA A 268 9.72 24.46 -13.71
CA ALA A 268 9.09 23.62 -14.72
C ALA A 268 8.71 22.23 -14.16
N LEU A 269 9.60 21.59 -13.39
CA LEU A 269 9.32 20.30 -12.73
C LEU A 269 8.20 20.43 -11.69
N ASN A 270 8.19 21.49 -10.88
CA ASN A 270 7.10 21.81 -9.94
C ASN A 270 5.77 22.08 -10.69
N GLY A 271 5.84 22.71 -11.87
CA GLY A 271 4.69 22.88 -12.76
C GLY A 271 4.16 21.54 -13.28
N THR A 272 5.04 20.62 -13.68
CA THR A 272 4.64 19.26 -14.09
C THR A 272 4.12 18.43 -12.92
N LEU A 273 4.68 18.58 -11.71
CA LEU A 273 4.17 17.94 -10.49
C LEU A 273 2.74 18.39 -10.22
N LYS A 274 2.46 19.69 -10.20
CA LYS A 274 1.09 20.21 -10.01
C LYS A 274 0.11 19.77 -11.11
N ALA A 275 0.59 19.61 -12.34
CA ALA A 275 -0.22 19.06 -13.43
C ALA A 275 -0.48 17.55 -13.27
N ILE A 276 0.43 16.80 -12.64
CA ILE A 276 0.26 15.38 -12.29
C ILE A 276 -0.66 15.24 -11.08
N GLU A 277 -0.48 16.04 -10.03
CA GLU A 277 -1.31 16.08 -8.81
C GLU A 277 -2.78 16.32 -9.19
N LYS A 278 -3.07 17.40 -9.92
CA LYS A 278 -4.42 17.70 -10.42
C LYS A 278 -4.99 16.57 -11.28
N ARG A 279 -4.15 15.91 -12.08
CA ARG A 279 -4.57 14.77 -12.91
C ARG A 279 -4.83 13.50 -12.08
N THR A 280 -4.13 13.31 -10.96
CA THR A 280 -4.44 12.22 -10.02
C THR A 280 -5.71 12.50 -9.23
N GLU A 281 -6.03 13.75 -8.91
CA GLU A 281 -7.34 14.14 -8.35
C GLU A 281 -8.47 13.89 -9.36
N GLU A 282 -8.30 14.28 -10.63
CA GLU A 282 -9.23 13.97 -11.72
C GLU A 282 -9.46 12.45 -11.88
N ILE A 283 -8.39 11.65 -11.87
CA ILE A 283 -8.48 10.17 -11.96
C ILE A 283 -9.11 9.54 -10.70
N LEU A 284 -8.93 10.15 -9.52
CA LEU A 284 -9.60 9.70 -8.29
C LEU A 284 -11.10 9.98 -8.34
N GLN A 285 -11.51 11.14 -8.86
CA GLN A 285 -12.92 11.45 -9.08
C GLN A 285 -13.55 10.52 -10.13
N GLU A 286 -12.89 10.33 -11.29
CA GLU A 286 -13.32 9.36 -12.31
C GLU A 286 -13.46 7.94 -11.72
N ARG A 287 -12.59 7.56 -10.77
CA ARG A 287 -12.70 6.27 -10.05
C ARG A 287 -13.91 6.21 -9.13
N GLU A 288 -14.23 7.27 -8.38
CA GLU A 288 -15.41 7.31 -7.52
C GLU A 288 -16.70 7.25 -8.34
N ASP A 289 -16.81 8.07 -9.38
CA ASP A 289 -17.94 8.07 -10.32
C ASP A 289 -18.16 6.66 -10.94
N VAL A 290 -17.07 5.98 -11.33
CA VAL A 290 -17.12 4.60 -11.85
C VAL A 290 -17.48 3.57 -10.78
N MET A 291 -17.12 3.78 -9.51
CA MET A 291 -17.56 2.91 -8.40
C MET A 291 -19.05 3.11 -8.07
N GLU A 292 -19.58 4.33 -8.14
CA GLU A 292 -21.02 4.58 -8.02
C GLU A 292 -21.80 3.95 -9.18
N GLU A 293 -21.33 4.13 -10.43
CA GLU A 293 -21.89 3.45 -11.60
C GLU A 293 -21.88 1.92 -11.42
N LEU A 294 -20.77 1.35 -10.93
CA LEU A 294 -20.62 -0.09 -10.71
C LEU A 294 -21.60 -0.62 -9.66
N ASN A 295 -21.70 0.05 -8.50
CA ASN A 295 -22.71 -0.28 -7.48
C ASN A 295 -24.13 -0.19 -8.05
N GLY A 296 -24.43 0.85 -8.82
CA GLY A 296 -25.71 1.00 -9.53
C GLY A 296 -25.99 -0.14 -10.52
N LYS A 297 -24.97 -0.62 -11.26
CA LYS A 297 -25.13 -1.80 -12.12
C LYS A 297 -25.28 -3.09 -11.31
N GLN A 298 -24.61 -3.22 -10.17
CA GLN A 298 -24.64 -4.42 -9.35
C GLN A 298 -25.99 -4.60 -8.64
N ILE A 299 -26.55 -3.54 -8.05
CA ILE A 299 -27.91 -3.54 -7.49
C ILE A 299 -28.94 -3.88 -8.58
N LEU A 300 -28.77 -3.34 -9.80
CA LEU A 300 -29.62 -3.68 -10.94
C LEU A 300 -29.45 -5.15 -11.39
N LEU A 301 -28.22 -5.70 -11.34
CA LEU A 301 -27.94 -7.09 -11.65
C LEU A 301 -28.65 -8.02 -10.65
N GLU A 302 -28.47 -7.78 -9.35
CA GLU A 302 -29.10 -8.54 -8.27
C GLU A 302 -30.63 -8.52 -8.39
N SER A 303 -31.22 -7.35 -8.69
CA SER A 303 -32.65 -7.23 -9.00
C SER A 303 -33.08 -8.09 -10.20
N LYS A 304 -32.27 -8.15 -11.27
CA LYS A 304 -32.58 -8.98 -12.45
C LYS A 304 -32.28 -10.47 -12.26
N GLU A 305 -31.35 -10.84 -11.38
CA GLU A 305 -31.14 -12.23 -10.97
C GLU A 305 -32.28 -12.72 -10.07
N GLN A 306 -32.83 -11.87 -9.20
CA GLN A 306 -34.05 -12.14 -8.45
C GLN A 306 -35.27 -12.30 -9.39
N GLU A 307 -35.46 -11.40 -10.36
CA GLU A 307 -36.52 -11.56 -11.39
C GLU A 307 -36.35 -12.88 -12.15
N CYS A 308 -35.15 -13.18 -12.67
CA CYS A 308 -34.88 -14.44 -13.38
C CYS A 308 -35.14 -15.67 -12.48
N SER A 309 -34.81 -15.60 -11.19
CA SER A 309 -35.07 -16.66 -10.22
C SER A 309 -36.57 -16.88 -9.98
N THR A 310 -37.38 -15.82 -9.93
CA THR A 310 -38.85 -15.96 -9.84
C THR A 310 -39.44 -16.51 -11.12
N LEU A 311 -38.97 -16.05 -12.29
CA LEU A 311 -39.42 -16.55 -13.60
C LEU A 311 -39.07 -18.03 -13.80
N THR A 312 -37.91 -18.48 -13.32
CA THR A 312 -37.51 -19.89 -13.35
C THR A 312 -38.48 -20.75 -12.53
N LYS A 313 -38.79 -20.35 -11.29
CA LYS A 313 -39.79 -21.01 -10.45
C LYS A 313 -41.18 -21.04 -11.09
N PHE A 314 -41.61 -19.97 -11.74
CA PHE A 314 -42.87 -19.95 -12.49
C PHE A 314 -42.86 -20.91 -13.69
N LEU A 315 -41.73 -21.07 -14.38
CA LEU A 315 -41.58 -22.05 -15.48
C LEU A 315 -41.56 -23.50 -14.97
N GLU A 316 -40.95 -23.76 -13.82
CA GLU A 316 -40.95 -25.07 -13.15
C GLU A 316 -42.37 -25.46 -12.74
N ILE A 317 -43.08 -24.59 -12.00
CA ILE A 317 -44.50 -24.76 -11.64
C ILE A 317 -45.40 -24.92 -12.88
N SER A 318 -45.04 -24.30 -14.01
CA SER A 318 -45.78 -24.47 -15.27
C SER A 318 -45.54 -25.83 -15.92
N ARG A 319 -44.30 -26.36 -15.88
CA ARG A 319 -43.98 -27.73 -16.33
C ARG A 319 -44.64 -28.79 -15.46
N GLU A 320 -44.67 -28.60 -14.15
CA GLU A 320 -45.37 -29.50 -13.23
C GLU A 320 -46.86 -29.58 -13.59
N LYS A 321 -47.52 -28.42 -13.80
CA LYS A 321 -48.90 -28.36 -14.28
C LYS A 321 -49.10 -29.00 -15.66
N GLU A 322 -48.17 -28.80 -16.59
CA GLU A 322 -48.21 -29.46 -17.91
C GLU A 322 -48.09 -30.99 -17.78
N SER A 323 -47.20 -31.49 -16.92
CA SER A 323 -47.05 -32.93 -16.64
C SER A 323 -48.29 -33.55 -15.96
N ALA A 324 -48.94 -32.81 -15.04
CA ALA A 324 -50.21 -33.22 -14.45
C ALA A 324 -51.33 -33.31 -15.50
N VAL A 325 -51.44 -32.31 -16.38
CA VAL A 325 -52.42 -32.32 -17.49
C VAL A 325 -52.13 -33.43 -18.51
N LEU A 326 -50.87 -33.82 -18.72
CA LEU A 326 -50.50 -34.97 -19.53
C LEU A 326 -50.91 -36.30 -18.87
N LEU A 327 -50.70 -36.46 -17.55
CA LEU A 327 -51.17 -37.63 -16.80
C LEU A 327 -52.70 -37.73 -16.79
N ASP A 328 -53.41 -36.62 -16.55
CA ASP A 328 -54.88 -36.57 -16.64
C ASP A 328 -55.36 -36.94 -18.05
N ARG A 329 -54.67 -36.47 -19.09
CA ARG A 329 -54.95 -36.85 -20.47
C ARG A 329 -54.74 -38.35 -20.69
N GLU A 330 -53.63 -38.93 -20.26
CA GLU A 330 -53.38 -40.37 -20.39
C GLU A 330 -54.47 -41.19 -19.70
N ILE A 331 -54.87 -40.80 -18.49
CA ILE A 331 -56.01 -41.42 -17.76
C ILE A 331 -57.32 -41.28 -18.54
N LEU A 332 -57.60 -40.13 -19.16
CA LEU A 332 -58.79 -39.92 -19.98
C LEU A 332 -58.76 -40.72 -21.30
N GLU A 333 -57.60 -40.83 -21.94
CA GLU A 333 -57.40 -41.58 -23.19
C GLU A 333 -57.51 -43.09 -22.93
N ASP A 334 -57.01 -43.57 -21.79
CA ASP A 334 -57.16 -44.95 -21.32
C ASP A 334 -58.63 -45.28 -20.95
N ASN A 335 -59.35 -44.34 -20.32
CA ASN A 335 -60.79 -44.46 -20.07
C ASN A 335 -61.64 -44.41 -21.35
N LEU A 336 -61.24 -43.61 -22.34
CA LEU A 336 -61.86 -43.61 -23.68
C LEU A 336 -61.66 -44.98 -24.36
N ASN A 337 -60.45 -45.54 -24.30
CA ASN A 337 -60.15 -46.86 -24.84
C ASN A 337 -60.97 -47.98 -24.17
N LYS A 338 -61.14 -47.93 -22.84
CA LYS A 338 -62.04 -48.83 -22.09
C LYS A 338 -63.49 -48.71 -22.59
N ARG A 339 -64.03 -47.49 -22.75
CA ARG A 339 -65.39 -47.26 -23.30
C ARG A 339 -65.55 -47.72 -24.75
N VAL A 340 -64.53 -47.54 -25.59
CA VAL A 340 -64.53 -48.05 -26.98
C VAL A 340 -64.55 -49.58 -27.00
N LEU A 341 -63.81 -50.24 -26.10
CA LEU A 341 -63.80 -51.70 -25.98
C LEU A 341 -65.14 -52.25 -25.45
N GLU A 342 -65.77 -51.58 -24.47
CA GLU A 342 -67.14 -51.90 -24.03
C GLU A 342 -68.15 -51.77 -25.19
N LYS A 343 -68.08 -50.68 -25.96
CA LYS A 343 -68.99 -50.44 -27.09
C LYS A 343 -68.81 -51.47 -28.21
N LYS A 344 -67.57 -51.96 -28.45
CA LYS A 344 -67.30 -53.10 -29.35
C LYS A 344 -67.99 -54.36 -28.83
N LYS A 345 -67.74 -54.77 -27.58
CA LYS A 345 -68.38 -55.94 -26.96
C LYS A 345 -69.93 -55.87 -27.03
N GLN A 346 -70.51 -54.70 -26.80
CA GLN A 346 -71.96 -54.50 -26.95
C GLN A 346 -72.44 -54.65 -28.39
N HIS A 347 -71.68 -54.17 -29.38
CA HIS A 347 -71.97 -54.34 -30.79
C HIS A 347 -71.88 -55.81 -31.22
N ASP A 348 -70.85 -56.53 -30.77
CA ASP A 348 -70.68 -57.96 -31.03
C ASP A 348 -71.86 -58.77 -30.47
N ILE A 349 -72.32 -58.47 -29.24
CA ILE A 349 -73.52 -59.07 -28.63
C ILE A 349 -74.80 -58.75 -29.44
N LEU A 350 -74.89 -57.57 -30.05
CA LEU A 350 -76.03 -57.20 -30.92
C LEU A 350 -76.00 -57.95 -32.26
N ILE A 351 -74.83 -58.11 -32.88
CA ILE A 351 -74.65 -58.95 -34.07
C ILE A 351 -75.04 -60.39 -33.75
N ASP A 352 -74.61 -60.92 -32.61
CA ASP A 352 -74.88 -62.28 -32.19
C ASP A 352 -76.39 -62.52 -31.93
N LYS A 353 -77.09 -61.53 -31.36
CA LYS A 353 -78.56 -61.52 -31.23
C LYS A 353 -79.27 -61.42 -32.59
N GLN A 354 -78.78 -60.59 -33.51
CA GLN A 354 -79.34 -60.45 -34.85
C GLN A 354 -79.20 -61.75 -35.66
N THR A 355 -78.04 -62.41 -35.64
CA THR A 355 -77.87 -63.70 -36.34
C THR A 355 -78.67 -64.83 -35.70
N LYS A 356 -78.99 -64.77 -34.39
CA LYS A 356 -79.93 -65.70 -33.72
C LYS A 356 -81.36 -65.48 -34.22
N LYS A 357 -81.84 -64.23 -34.22
CA LYS A 357 -83.13 -63.83 -34.82
C LYS A 357 -83.26 -64.26 -36.28
N GLU A 358 -82.20 -64.13 -37.08
CA GLU A 358 -82.18 -64.58 -38.48
C GLU A 358 -82.15 -66.11 -38.65
N ARG A 359 -81.68 -66.86 -37.65
CA ARG A 359 -81.78 -68.33 -37.61
C ARG A 359 -83.22 -68.75 -37.27
N GLU A 360 -83.81 -68.12 -36.26
CA GLU A 360 -85.22 -68.32 -35.87
C GLU A 360 -86.18 -67.99 -37.01
N LEU A 361 -86.02 -66.85 -37.69
CA LEU A 361 -86.87 -66.45 -38.83
C LEU A 361 -86.70 -67.36 -40.05
N ARG A 362 -85.52 -67.97 -40.25
CA ARG A 362 -85.32 -69.05 -41.25
C ARG A 362 -86.00 -70.35 -40.84
N ASN A 363 -86.09 -70.67 -39.55
CA ASN A 363 -86.82 -71.84 -39.07
C ASN A 363 -88.34 -71.62 -39.15
N LEU A 364 -88.84 -70.41 -38.85
CA LEU A 364 -90.24 -70.03 -39.05
C LEU A 364 -90.66 -70.29 -40.50
N LYS A 365 -89.88 -69.79 -41.48
CA LYS A 365 -90.15 -70.01 -42.91
C LYS A 365 -90.14 -71.47 -43.34
N LYS A 366 -89.37 -72.35 -42.68
CA LYS A 366 -89.43 -73.79 -42.91
C LYS A 366 -90.74 -74.39 -42.39
N MET A 367 -91.20 -73.96 -41.22
CA MET A 367 -92.49 -74.38 -40.64
C MET A 367 -93.68 -73.87 -41.47
N GLU A 368 -93.63 -72.64 -41.98
CA GLU A 368 -94.62 -72.08 -42.92
C GLU A 368 -94.70 -72.90 -44.22
N LEU A 369 -93.56 -73.30 -44.80
CA LEU A 369 -93.52 -74.17 -45.97
C LEU A 369 -94.07 -75.58 -45.68
N GLN A 370 -93.75 -76.17 -44.53
CA GLN A 370 -94.30 -77.45 -44.11
C GLN A 370 -95.82 -77.37 -43.86
N LEU A 371 -96.32 -76.26 -43.31
CA LEU A 371 -97.74 -76.01 -43.14
C LEU A 371 -98.46 -75.92 -44.50
N ASN A 372 -97.87 -75.23 -45.48
CA ASN A 372 -98.43 -75.15 -46.83
C ASN A 372 -98.49 -76.53 -47.52
N MET A 373 -97.46 -77.36 -47.39
CA MET A 373 -97.48 -78.76 -47.89
C MET A 373 -98.59 -79.61 -47.25
N ILE A 374 -98.98 -79.31 -46.02
CA ILE A 374 -100.11 -79.98 -45.33
C ILE A 374 -101.46 -79.43 -45.84
N TYR A 375 -101.55 -78.14 -46.17
CA TYR A 375 -102.74 -77.58 -46.84
C TYR A 375 -102.93 -78.11 -48.27
N ASP A 376 -101.85 -78.22 -49.06
CA ASP A 376 -101.89 -78.74 -50.43
C ASP A 376 -102.33 -80.21 -50.47
N SER A 377 -101.81 -81.04 -49.55
CA SER A 377 -102.24 -82.45 -49.43
C SER A 377 -103.67 -82.59 -48.90
N LEU A 378 -104.12 -81.73 -48.00
CA LEU A 378 -105.53 -81.66 -47.58
C LEU A 378 -106.47 -81.28 -48.74
N GLU A 379 -106.04 -80.41 -49.66
CA GLU A 379 -106.83 -80.08 -50.86
C GLU A 379 -106.84 -81.23 -51.88
N GLN A 380 -105.73 -81.97 -51.99
CA GLN A 380 -105.66 -83.20 -52.79
C GLN A 380 -106.63 -84.28 -52.27
N GLU A 381 -106.73 -84.49 -50.96
CA GLU A 381 -107.70 -85.44 -50.37
C GLU A 381 -109.16 -85.03 -50.62
N LYS A 382 -109.51 -83.73 -50.48
CA LYS A 382 -110.84 -83.21 -50.85
C LYS A 382 -111.18 -83.50 -52.33
N SER A 383 -110.18 -83.45 -53.21
CA SER A 383 -110.37 -83.73 -54.64
C SER A 383 -110.66 -85.22 -54.92
N GLN A 384 -110.04 -86.13 -54.17
CA GLN A 384 -110.29 -87.57 -54.25
C GLN A 384 -111.68 -87.93 -53.74
N HIS A 385 -112.09 -87.36 -52.60
CA HIS A 385 -113.45 -87.53 -52.06
C HIS A 385 -114.54 -87.10 -53.05
N LYS A 386 -114.31 -86.01 -53.82
CA LYS A 386 -115.23 -85.58 -54.89
C LYS A 386 -115.35 -86.58 -56.05
N ARG A 387 -114.31 -87.36 -56.37
CA ARG A 387 -114.37 -88.39 -57.44
C ARG A 387 -115.14 -89.62 -56.97
N LEU A 388 -114.80 -90.15 -55.80
CA LEU A 388 -115.46 -91.32 -55.21
C LEU A 388 -116.98 -91.10 -55.02
N LYS A 389 -117.40 -89.86 -54.78
CA LYS A 389 -118.83 -89.52 -54.69
C LYS A 389 -119.57 -89.61 -56.03
N LEU A 390 -118.92 -89.31 -57.15
CA LEU A 390 -119.54 -89.36 -58.48
C LEU A 390 -119.62 -90.79 -59.05
N GLU A 391 -118.72 -91.68 -58.64
CA GLU A 391 -118.77 -93.11 -59.03
C GLU A 391 -119.88 -93.89 -58.30
N ALA A 392 -120.39 -93.36 -57.18
CA ALA A 392 -121.47 -93.98 -56.40
C ALA A 392 -122.89 -93.72 -56.96
N GLU A 393 -123.06 -92.79 -57.91
CA GLU A 393 -124.37 -92.27 -58.32
C GLU A 393 -124.89 -92.85 -59.67
N ALA A 394 -124.29 -93.94 -60.19
CA ALA A 394 -124.59 -94.47 -61.53
C ALA A 394 -124.76 -96.00 -61.65
N LEU A 395 -126.00 -96.51 -61.49
CA LEU A 395 -126.69 -97.61 -62.23
C LEU A 395 -128.01 -98.02 -61.48
N PRO A 396 -129.06 -98.61 -62.14
CA PRO A 396 -130.43 -98.11 -61.91
C PRO A 396 -131.61 -99.13 -61.80
N LYS A 397 -132.76 -98.65 -61.25
CA LYS A 397 -134.21 -98.99 -61.47
C LYS A 397 -135.03 -98.32 -60.34
N SER A 398 -136.32 -97.92 -60.41
CA SER A 398 -137.45 -98.19 -61.34
C SER A 398 -138.45 -97.00 -61.40
N THR A 399 -139.54 -97.12 -62.19
CA THR A 399 -140.66 -96.15 -62.45
C THR A 399 -140.27 -94.84 -63.16
N ALA A 400 -140.80 -94.41 -64.31
CA ALA A 400 -141.90 -94.79 -65.23
C ALA A 400 -143.29 -94.14 -65.03
N VAL A 401 -143.96 -93.84 -66.16
CA VAL A 401 -145.30 -93.22 -66.37
C VAL A 401 -145.37 -91.68 -66.24
N LEU A 402 -145.04 -90.98 -67.33
CA LEU A 402 -145.78 -89.80 -67.83
C LEU A 402 -145.35 -89.47 -69.27
N LEU A 403 -146.02 -90.10 -70.25
CA LEU A 403 -145.97 -89.77 -71.68
C LEU A 403 -147.42 -89.48 -72.13
N GLU A 404 -147.64 -89.20 -73.41
CA GLU A 404 -148.99 -89.26 -74.02
C GLU A 404 -150.08 -88.33 -73.45
N ARG A 405 -149.81 -87.02 -73.33
CA ARG A 405 -150.92 -86.02 -73.43
C ARG A 405 -150.75 -84.95 -74.50
N ARG A 406 -151.00 -85.44 -75.72
CA ARG A 406 -151.87 -84.81 -76.73
C ARG A 406 -151.22 -84.06 -77.90
N GLN A 407 -150.71 -84.87 -78.85
CA GLN A 407 -150.74 -84.53 -80.28
C GLN A 407 -152.09 -84.86 -80.96
N GLU A 408 -153.15 -85.21 -80.20
CA GLU A 408 -154.42 -85.73 -80.73
C GLU A 408 -155.28 -84.68 -81.48
N LEU A 409 -154.97 -83.38 -81.40
CA LEU A 409 -155.78 -82.29 -81.97
C LEU A 409 -155.24 -81.69 -83.28
N GLN A 410 -154.91 -82.53 -84.26
CA GLN A 410 -154.58 -82.07 -85.62
C GLN A 410 -155.13 -82.97 -86.76
N LYS A 411 -156.12 -83.86 -86.52
CA LYS A 411 -156.51 -84.87 -87.53
C LYS A 411 -158.00 -85.22 -87.74
N GLU A 412 -158.98 -84.64 -87.05
CA GLU A 412 -160.38 -85.12 -87.20
C GLU A 412 -161.13 -84.65 -88.47
N THR A 413 -160.96 -83.41 -88.94
CA THR A 413 -161.96 -82.80 -89.86
C THR A 413 -161.41 -82.09 -91.11
N GLU A 414 -160.71 -82.82 -91.99
CA GLU A 414 -160.77 -82.55 -93.45
C GLU A 414 -162.03 -83.16 -94.12
N MET A 415 -162.94 -83.77 -93.34
CA MET A 415 -164.09 -84.53 -93.85
C MET A 415 -165.15 -83.74 -94.64
N ILE A 416 -165.17 -82.40 -94.58
CA ILE A 416 -166.27 -81.57 -95.12
C ILE A 416 -165.79 -80.82 -96.38
N LYS A 417 -165.78 -81.48 -97.56
CA LYS A 417 -165.22 -80.89 -98.79
C LYS A 417 -165.71 -81.40 -100.18
N ARG A 418 -166.88 -82.06 -100.37
CA ARG A 418 -167.32 -82.58 -101.72
C ARG A 418 -168.86 -82.70 -102.00
N SER A 419 -169.47 -81.88 -102.90
CA SER A 419 -170.85 -82.09 -103.52
C SER A 419 -171.43 -81.02 -104.58
N LEU A 420 -171.85 -81.38 -105.87
CA LEU A 420 -172.82 -80.80 -106.95
C LEU A 420 -172.41 -80.19 -108.45
N ALA A 421 -173.24 -80.24 -109.62
CA ALA A 421 -173.02 -79.96 -111.18
C ALA A 421 -174.26 -79.45 -112.17
N GLU A 422 -174.54 -79.30 -113.57
CA GLU A 422 -174.24 -79.57 -115.12
C GLU A 422 -175.03 -78.64 -116.26
N GLN A 423 -175.35 -78.61 -117.67
CA GLN A 423 -175.30 -79.17 -119.18
C GLN A 423 -175.98 -78.18 -120.36
N LYS A 424 -176.31 -78.19 -121.76
CA LYS A 424 -176.14 -78.67 -123.29
C LYS A 424 -177.16 -77.95 -124.41
N MET A 425 -177.44 -77.98 -125.82
CA MET A 425 -177.04 -78.22 -127.35
C MET A 425 -178.24 -77.88 -128.48
N ILE A 426 -178.47 -77.90 -129.90
CA ILE A 426 -178.00 -77.96 -131.43
C ILE A 426 -179.26 -77.92 -132.56
N SER A 427 -179.51 -77.83 -133.97
CA SER A 427 -179.12 -77.53 -135.51
C SER A 427 -180.36 -77.62 -136.62
N ASP A 428 -180.55 -77.54 -138.04
CA ASP A 428 -180.07 -77.01 -139.47
C ASP A 428 -180.95 -77.42 -140.85
N MET A 429 -180.99 -76.83 -142.17
CA MET A 429 -181.59 -77.31 -143.61
C MET A 429 -181.93 -76.39 -145.00
N ASP A 430 -182.08 -76.93 -146.32
CA ASP A 430 -182.76 -76.62 -147.76
C ASP A 430 -182.20 -75.86 -149.11
N ALA A 431 -182.76 -75.99 -150.39
CA ALA A 431 -182.11 -75.62 -151.73
C ALA A 431 -182.75 -75.07 -153.11
N HIS A 432 -184.03 -75.15 -153.59
CA HIS A 432 -184.41 -74.76 -155.03
C HIS A 432 -184.46 -73.22 -155.36
N MET A 433 -184.20 -72.33 -154.40
CA MET A 433 -184.41 -70.87 -154.56
C MET A 433 -183.46 -70.14 -155.54
N LEU A 434 -182.56 -70.84 -156.21
CA LEU A 434 -181.28 -70.27 -156.66
C LEU A 434 -181.36 -69.25 -157.82
N GLU A 435 -182.32 -69.38 -158.75
CA GLU A 435 -182.35 -68.52 -159.95
C GLU A 435 -183.10 -67.19 -159.76
N GLU A 436 -183.98 -67.05 -158.75
CA GLU A 436 -184.60 -65.76 -158.41
C GLU A 436 -183.63 -64.85 -157.61
N CYS A 437 -182.80 -65.42 -156.73
CA CYS A 437 -181.88 -64.68 -155.86
C CYS A 437 -180.81 -63.85 -156.60
N ILE A 438 -180.48 -64.19 -157.86
CA ILE A 438 -179.44 -63.51 -158.66
C ILE A 438 -179.80 -62.03 -158.94
N ALA A 439 -181.09 -61.66 -158.82
CA ALA A 439 -181.53 -60.28 -158.92
C ALA A 439 -181.23 -59.44 -157.65
N GLU A 440 -181.37 -60.02 -156.46
CA GLU A 440 -181.18 -59.32 -155.18
C GLU A 440 -179.71 -59.06 -154.85
N GLU A 441 -178.82 -60.00 -155.22
CA GLU A 441 -177.37 -59.95 -154.96
C GLU A 441 -176.73 -58.61 -155.39
N ARG A 442 -177.19 -58.04 -156.51
CA ARG A 442 -176.66 -56.80 -157.10
C ARG A 442 -177.01 -55.53 -156.32
N TRP A 443 -178.03 -55.57 -155.46
CA TRP A 443 -178.40 -54.42 -154.62
C TRP A 443 -177.49 -54.34 -153.39
N LEU A 444 -177.24 -55.48 -152.74
CA LEU A 444 -176.42 -55.58 -151.51
C LEU A 444 -174.97 -55.11 -151.70
N PHE A 445 -174.38 -55.36 -152.88
CA PHE A 445 -173.01 -54.94 -153.20
C PHE A 445 -172.75 -53.43 -153.05
N LYS A 446 -173.73 -52.56 -153.35
CA LYS A 446 -173.55 -51.10 -153.26
C LYS A 446 -173.44 -50.58 -151.82
N GLU A 447 -174.04 -51.28 -150.86
CA GLU A 447 -173.99 -50.88 -149.45
C GLU A 447 -172.75 -51.44 -148.74
N GLN A 448 -172.22 -52.58 -149.21
CA GLN A 448 -170.92 -53.12 -148.78
C GLN A 448 -169.76 -52.14 -149.05
N GLU A 449 -169.79 -51.42 -150.18
CA GLU A 449 -168.75 -50.48 -150.58
C GLU A 449 -168.60 -49.29 -149.62
N LYS A 450 -169.71 -48.76 -149.09
CA LYS A 450 -169.73 -47.63 -148.14
C LYS A 450 -169.00 -47.99 -146.84
N CYS A 451 -169.39 -49.11 -146.21
CA CYS A 451 -168.84 -49.56 -144.94
C CYS A 451 -167.31 -49.80 -144.96
N ARG A 452 -166.75 -50.08 -146.13
CA ARG A 452 -165.30 -50.28 -146.34
C ARG A 452 -164.47 -49.00 -146.16
N ASN A 453 -165.06 -47.84 -146.47
CA ASN A 453 -164.38 -46.54 -146.40
C ASN A 453 -164.29 -46.02 -144.95
N GLU A 454 -165.36 -46.16 -144.16
CA GLU A 454 -165.40 -45.81 -142.73
C GLU A 454 -164.31 -46.53 -141.92
N LEU A 455 -164.15 -47.85 -142.14
CA LEU A 455 -163.13 -48.67 -141.48
C LEU A 455 -161.70 -48.20 -141.77
N SER A 456 -161.42 -47.83 -143.02
CA SER A 456 -160.10 -47.37 -143.46
C SER A 456 -159.68 -46.05 -142.77
N ARG A 457 -160.65 -45.15 -142.53
CA ARG A 457 -160.43 -43.89 -141.78
C ARG A 457 -160.07 -44.14 -140.31
N LEU A 458 -160.75 -45.09 -139.65
CA LEU A 458 -160.50 -45.44 -138.25
C LEU A 458 -159.13 -46.11 -138.03
N ALA A 459 -158.69 -46.94 -138.98
CA ALA A 459 -157.37 -47.57 -138.93
C ALA A 459 -156.21 -46.55 -138.91
N HIS A 460 -156.26 -45.52 -139.76
CA HIS A 460 -155.20 -44.51 -139.82
C HIS A 460 -155.08 -43.70 -138.52
N LEU A 461 -156.21 -43.32 -137.90
CA LEU A 461 -156.21 -42.51 -136.68
C LEU A 461 -155.61 -43.27 -135.49
N THR A 462 -155.75 -44.60 -135.48
CA THR A 462 -155.19 -45.48 -134.45
C THR A 462 -153.66 -45.55 -134.52
N ARG A 463 -153.07 -45.62 -135.73
CA ARG A 463 -151.60 -45.68 -135.93
C ARG A 463 -150.87 -44.48 -135.32
N LEU A 464 -151.34 -43.26 -135.60
CA LEU A 464 -150.72 -42.02 -135.11
C LEU A 464 -150.62 -41.95 -133.58
N ARG A 465 -151.62 -42.50 -132.86
CA ARG A 465 -151.63 -42.52 -131.39
C ARG A 465 -150.64 -43.52 -130.78
N VAL A 466 -150.17 -44.51 -131.54
CA VAL A 466 -149.08 -45.42 -131.10
C VAL A 466 -147.73 -44.71 -131.24
N GLU A 467 -147.50 -44.06 -132.38
CA GLU A 467 -146.26 -43.33 -132.70
C GLU A 467 -145.96 -42.21 -131.67
N GLU A 468 -146.97 -41.41 -131.30
CA GLU A 468 -146.86 -40.41 -130.21
C GLU A 468 -146.44 -41.02 -128.86
N ARG A 469 -146.92 -42.24 -128.56
CA ARG A 469 -146.70 -42.92 -127.28
C ARG A 469 -145.27 -43.44 -127.16
N GLU A 470 -144.75 -44.04 -128.24
CA GLU A 470 -143.36 -44.47 -128.28
C GLU A 470 -142.38 -43.31 -128.15
N GLN A 471 -142.65 -42.19 -128.82
CA GLN A 471 -141.72 -41.07 -128.80
C GLN A 471 -141.54 -40.49 -127.39
N LYS A 472 -142.64 -40.31 -126.65
CA LYS A 472 -142.59 -39.85 -125.24
C LYS A 472 -141.87 -40.85 -124.33
N SER A 473 -141.96 -42.15 -124.59
CA SER A 473 -141.20 -43.18 -123.87
C SER A 473 -139.69 -43.01 -124.05
N ARG A 474 -139.24 -42.83 -125.31
CA ARG A 474 -137.81 -42.65 -125.65
C ARG A 474 -137.19 -41.41 -124.97
N ASP A 475 -137.94 -40.33 -124.82
CA ASP A 475 -137.42 -39.10 -124.21
C ASP A 475 -137.33 -39.16 -122.67
N VAL A 476 -138.27 -39.84 -121.99
CA VAL A 476 -138.16 -40.15 -120.55
C VAL A 476 -136.90 -40.98 -120.25
N GLN A 477 -136.63 -41.99 -121.08
CA GLN A 477 -135.49 -42.89 -120.88
C GLN A 477 -134.14 -42.16 -121.02
N LYS A 478 -134.02 -41.21 -121.96
CA LYS A 478 -132.83 -40.33 -122.09
C LYS A 478 -132.59 -39.49 -120.83
N ALA A 479 -133.64 -38.84 -120.31
CA ALA A 479 -133.55 -37.99 -119.12
C ALA A 479 -133.11 -38.81 -117.89
N GLN A 480 -133.62 -40.04 -117.74
CA GLN A 480 -133.28 -40.92 -116.62
C GLN A 480 -131.80 -41.37 -116.66
N ILE A 481 -131.22 -41.56 -117.85
CA ILE A 481 -129.79 -41.87 -118.03
C ILE A 481 -128.92 -40.65 -117.64
N GLN A 482 -129.31 -39.43 -118.05
CA GLN A 482 -128.58 -38.20 -117.69
C GLN A 482 -128.54 -37.98 -116.17
N LEU A 483 -129.67 -38.17 -115.47
CA LEU A 483 -129.75 -38.06 -114.02
C LEU A 483 -128.79 -39.02 -113.30
N GLN A 484 -128.69 -40.27 -113.76
CA GLN A 484 -127.76 -41.25 -113.19
C GLN A 484 -126.29 -40.87 -113.40
N SER A 485 -125.95 -40.16 -114.48
CA SER A 485 -124.59 -39.66 -114.72
C SER A 485 -124.21 -38.59 -113.68
N ILE A 486 -125.08 -37.58 -113.51
CA ILE A 486 -124.88 -36.48 -112.55
C ILE A 486 -124.71 -37.00 -111.12
N ILE A 487 -125.51 -37.99 -110.71
CA ILE A 487 -125.41 -38.62 -109.38
C ILE A 487 -124.04 -39.31 -109.18
N LYS A 488 -123.44 -39.89 -110.21
CA LYS A 488 -122.09 -40.48 -110.15
C LYS A 488 -121.01 -39.40 -110.02
N GLU A 489 -121.20 -38.24 -110.67
CA GLU A 489 -120.27 -37.11 -110.59
C GLU A 489 -120.25 -36.46 -109.20
N ILE A 490 -121.42 -36.22 -108.59
CA ILE A 490 -121.53 -35.67 -107.24
C ILE A 490 -120.79 -36.57 -106.24
N LYS A 491 -121.02 -37.88 -106.28
CA LYS A 491 -120.34 -38.87 -105.43
C LYS A 491 -118.81 -38.88 -105.62
N ARG A 492 -118.31 -38.54 -106.82
CA ARG A 492 -116.88 -38.37 -107.12
C ARG A 492 -116.30 -37.16 -106.37
N ARG A 493 -116.95 -36.00 -106.50
CA ARG A 493 -116.55 -34.75 -105.83
C ARG A 493 -116.61 -34.87 -104.30
N ASP A 494 -117.58 -35.59 -103.75
CA ASP A 494 -117.63 -35.87 -102.31
C ASP A 494 -116.44 -36.68 -101.78
N LEU A 495 -115.84 -37.54 -102.61
CA LEU A 495 -114.62 -38.27 -102.24
C LEU A 495 -113.38 -37.35 -102.28
N GLU A 496 -113.26 -36.52 -103.31
CA GLU A 496 -112.21 -35.49 -103.44
C GLU A 496 -112.23 -34.51 -102.24
N ILE A 497 -113.40 -33.97 -101.90
CA ILE A 497 -113.60 -33.06 -100.75
C ILE A 497 -113.21 -33.76 -99.44
N ARG A 498 -113.56 -35.05 -99.26
CA ARG A 498 -113.17 -35.83 -98.07
C ARG A 498 -111.67 -36.08 -98.00
N ALA A 499 -110.97 -36.25 -99.13
CA ALA A 499 -109.51 -36.36 -99.16
C ALA A 499 -108.82 -35.05 -98.75
N CYS A 500 -109.26 -33.90 -99.30
CA CYS A 500 -108.74 -32.58 -98.93
C CYS A 500 -108.99 -32.26 -97.43
N LYS A 501 -110.16 -32.62 -96.89
CA LYS A 501 -110.49 -32.50 -95.45
C LYS A 501 -109.69 -33.47 -94.54
N ARG A 502 -108.94 -34.44 -95.09
CA ARG A 502 -107.90 -35.19 -94.34
C ARG A 502 -106.58 -34.44 -94.37
N LYS A 503 -106.06 -34.10 -95.56
CA LYS A 503 -104.78 -33.39 -95.74
C LYS A 503 -104.69 -32.10 -94.89
N LYS A 504 -105.76 -31.30 -94.80
CA LYS A 504 -105.79 -30.10 -93.93
C LYS A 504 -105.54 -30.43 -92.44
N ARG A 505 -106.09 -31.53 -91.94
CA ARG A 505 -105.92 -31.96 -90.54
C ARG A 505 -104.53 -32.55 -90.27
N GLU A 506 -103.92 -33.20 -91.28
CA GLU A 506 -102.52 -33.66 -91.24
C GLU A 506 -101.57 -32.47 -91.01
N ILE A 507 -101.65 -31.47 -91.89
CA ILE A 507 -100.79 -30.27 -91.87
C ILE A 507 -101.00 -29.46 -90.59
N GLN A 508 -102.25 -29.33 -90.12
CA GLN A 508 -102.56 -28.62 -88.88
C GLN A 508 -101.94 -29.30 -87.63
N LYS A 509 -101.89 -30.65 -87.59
CA LYS A 509 -101.17 -31.38 -86.54
C LYS A 509 -99.65 -31.17 -86.63
N GLN A 510 -99.09 -31.20 -87.83
CA GLN A 510 -97.65 -30.99 -88.05
C GLN A 510 -97.22 -29.59 -87.57
N LEU A 511 -97.95 -28.53 -87.95
CA LEU A 511 -97.71 -27.16 -87.50
C LEU A 511 -97.78 -27.03 -85.96
N GLN A 512 -98.75 -27.68 -85.32
CA GLN A 512 -98.85 -27.69 -83.86
C GLN A 512 -97.71 -28.47 -83.18
N GLY A 513 -97.12 -29.46 -83.86
CA GLY A 513 -95.91 -30.15 -83.42
C GLY A 513 -94.67 -29.25 -83.50
N PHE A 514 -94.49 -28.54 -84.61
CA PHE A 514 -93.36 -27.60 -84.79
C PHE A 514 -93.38 -26.45 -83.79
N ALA A 515 -94.54 -25.86 -83.50
CA ALA A 515 -94.67 -24.82 -82.48
C ALA A 515 -94.16 -25.30 -81.10
N LYS A 516 -94.62 -26.46 -80.64
CA LYS A 516 -94.18 -27.06 -79.36
C LYS A 516 -92.68 -27.35 -79.31
N MET A 517 -92.08 -27.79 -80.42
CA MET A 517 -90.63 -27.99 -80.49
C MET A 517 -89.88 -26.66 -80.41
N TYR A 518 -90.39 -25.59 -81.02
CA TYR A 518 -89.79 -24.26 -80.94
C TYR A 518 -89.83 -23.70 -79.51
N ASP A 519 -90.96 -23.85 -78.81
CA ASP A 519 -91.10 -23.45 -77.41
C ASP A 519 -90.10 -24.20 -76.50
N VAL A 520 -89.91 -25.51 -76.71
CA VAL A 520 -88.92 -26.31 -75.97
C VAL A 520 -87.49 -25.85 -76.27
N ILE A 521 -87.15 -25.61 -77.54
CA ILE A 521 -85.83 -25.09 -77.94
C ILE A 521 -85.56 -23.71 -77.34
N LEU A 522 -86.56 -22.84 -77.29
CA LEU A 522 -86.43 -21.49 -76.74
C LEU A 522 -86.29 -21.50 -75.21
N ASN A 523 -86.98 -22.41 -74.52
CA ASN A 523 -86.81 -22.65 -73.09
C ASN A 523 -85.43 -23.25 -72.75
N GLU A 524 -84.96 -24.26 -73.48
CA GLU A 524 -83.61 -24.81 -73.28
C GLU A 524 -82.51 -23.80 -73.65
N LYS A 525 -82.72 -22.95 -74.67
CA LYS A 525 -81.83 -21.81 -74.96
C LYS A 525 -81.75 -20.84 -73.77
N ASN A 526 -82.88 -20.43 -73.20
CA ASN A 526 -82.92 -19.52 -72.04
C ASN A 526 -82.26 -20.15 -70.80
N LYS A 527 -82.50 -21.45 -70.57
CA LYS A 527 -81.86 -22.25 -69.51
C LYS A 527 -80.34 -22.33 -69.69
N CYS A 528 -79.84 -22.57 -70.90
CA CYS A 528 -78.42 -22.51 -71.23
C CYS A 528 -77.82 -21.11 -71.03
N ILE A 529 -78.52 -20.04 -71.43
CA ILE A 529 -78.08 -18.65 -71.19
C ILE A 529 -77.98 -18.36 -69.69
N ASN A 530 -78.96 -18.78 -68.89
CA ASN A 530 -78.93 -18.62 -67.43
C ASN A 530 -77.79 -19.42 -66.79
N LEU A 531 -77.52 -20.65 -67.25
CA LEU A 531 -76.37 -21.44 -66.81
C LEU A 531 -75.04 -20.79 -67.18
N VAL A 532 -74.92 -20.19 -68.37
CA VAL A 532 -73.72 -19.44 -68.80
C VAL A 532 -73.52 -18.18 -67.95
N HIS A 533 -74.58 -17.42 -67.65
CA HIS A 533 -74.48 -16.26 -66.76
C HIS A 533 -74.09 -16.66 -65.32
N ALA A 534 -74.70 -17.70 -64.76
CA ALA A 534 -74.35 -18.21 -63.43
C ALA A 534 -72.89 -18.75 -63.38
N ALA A 535 -72.43 -19.43 -64.43
CA ALA A 535 -71.05 -19.87 -64.57
C ALA A 535 -70.08 -18.67 -64.69
N HIS A 536 -70.44 -17.62 -65.43
CA HIS A 536 -69.63 -16.41 -65.56
C HIS A 536 -69.54 -15.63 -64.24
N GLN A 537 -70.66 -15.51 -63.51
CA GLN A 537 -70.69 -14.91 -62.16
C GLN A 537 -69.77 -15.68 -61.22
N LYS A 538 -69.92 -17.00 -61.08
CA LYS A 538 -69.02 -17.83 -60.25
C LYS A 538 -67.55 -17.76 -60.71
N ALA A 539 -67.28 -17.72 -62.01
CA ALA A 539 -65.92 -17.53 -62.53
C ALA A 539 -65.33 -16.16 -62.14
N SER A 540 -66.16 -15.11 -62.06
CA SER A 540 -65.74 -13.78 -61.58
C SER A 540 -65.50 -13.76 -60.06
N GLU A 541 -66.34 -14.43 -59.27
CA GLU A 541 -66.19 -14.59 -57.82
C GLU A 541 -64.89 -15.34 -57.49
N ILE A 542 -64.65 -16.47 -58.16
CA ILE A 542 -63.42 -17.26 -58.02
C ILE A 542 -62.20 -16.41 -58.43
N ARG A 543 -62.26 -15.68 -59.54
CA ARG A 543 -61.17 -14.78 -59.99
C ARG A 543 -60.88 -13.68 -58.97
N ASN A 544 -61.91 -13.12 -58.32
CA ASN A 544 -61.75 -12.11 -57.27
C ASN A 544 -61.22 -12.73 -55.97
N ARG A 545 -61.64 -13.94 -55.60
CA ARG A 545 -61.11 -14.70 -54.46
C ARG A 545 -59.65 -15.09 -54.64
N VAL A 546 -59.25 -15.48 -55.86
CA VAL A 546 -57.84 -15.73 -56.22
C VAL A 546 -57.01 -14.44 -56.12
N LYS A 547 -57.54 -13.28 -56.55
CA LYS A 547 -56.87 -11.98 -56.37
C LYS A 547 -56.72 -11.59 -54.89
N LEU A 548 -57.71 -11.88 -54.05
CA LEU A 548 -57.63 -11.67 -52.60
C LEU A 548 -56.55 -12.56 -51.96
N LEU A 549 -56.62 -13.87 -52.20
CA LEU A 549 -55.62 -14.83 -51.71
C LEU A 549 -54.21 -14.51 -52.22
N GLY A 550 -54.06 -14.01 -53.45
CA GLY A 550 -52.80 -13.52 -53.98
C GLY A 550 -52.23 -12.34 -53.19
N LYS A 551 -53.06 -11.32 -52.88
CA LYS A 551 -52.66 -10.20 -52.01
C LYS A 551 -52.33 -10.66 -50.58
N GLU A 552 -53.06 -11.63 -50.07
CA GLU A 552 -52.87 -12.16 -48.73
C GLU A 552 -51.57 -12.97 -48.61
N ILE A 553 -51.26 -13.79 -49.62
CA ILE A 553 -49.94 -14.45 -49.79
C ILE A 553 -48.82 -13.40 -49.88
N GLU A 554 -49.01 -12.31 -50.62
CA GLU A 554 -48.00 -11.26 -50.75
C GLU A 554 -47.79 -10.48 -49.44
N ASN A 555 -48.85 -10.22 -48.67
CA ASN A 555 -48.77 -9.67 -47.32
C ASN A 555 -48.05 -10.63 -46.37
N LEU A 556 -48.37 -11.92 -46.39
CA LEU A 556 -47.72 -12.95 -45.58
C LEU A 556 -46.22 -13.08 -45.93
N ARG A 557 -45.85 -13.04 -47.21
CA ARG A 557 -44.45 -12.98 -47.66
C ARG A 557 -43.73 -11.76 -47.10
N ASN A 558 -44.34 -10.58 -47.17
CA ASN A 558 -43.75 -9.36 -46.61
C ASN A 558 -43.62 -9.42 -45.07
N ILE A 559 -44.57 -10.05 -44.37
CA ILE A 559 -44.47 -10.31 -42.93
C ILE A 559 -43.33 -11.29 -42.63
N VAL A 560 -43.19 -12.38 -43.40
CA VAL A 560 -42.07 -13.32 -43.27
C VAL A 560 -40.73 -12.62 -43.52
N ILE A 561 -40.57 -11.88 -44.63
CA ILE A 561 -39.32 -11.17 -44.96
C ILE A 561 -38.96 -10.13 -43.88
N THR A 562 -39.93 -9.41 -43.31
CA THR A 562 -39.67 -8.46 -42.22
C THR A 562 -39.38 -9.13 -40.88
N LYS A 563 -39.93 -10.33 -40.61
CA LYS A 563 -39.56 -11.18 -39.46
C LYS A 563 -38.17 -11.77 -39.64
N GLU A 564 -37.81 -12.25 -40.83
CA GLU A 564 -36.49 -12.78 -41.19
C GLU A 564 -35.41 -11.72 -41.00
N ARG A 565 -35.62 -10.50 -41.53
CA ARG A 565 -34.72 -9.35 -41.32
C ARG A 565 -34.57 -8.97 -39.83
N LYS A 566 -35.63 -9.10 -39.02
CA LYS A 566 -35.56 -8.90 -37.56
C LYS A 566 -34.78 -10.02 -36.86
N LEU A 567 -35.00 -11.28 -37.25
CA LEU A 567 -34.28 -12.45 -36.73
C LEU A 567 -32.79 -12.37 -37.08
N GLN A 568 -32.44 -12.01 -38.31
CA GLN A 568 -31.05 -11.85 -38.75
C GLN A 568 -30.34 -10.71 -37.98
N LYS A 569 -31.02 -9.58 -37.74
CA LYS A 569 -30.49 -8.51 -36.86
C LYS A 569 -30.27 -8.99 -35.42
N GLN A 570 -31.16 -9.80 -34.86
CA GLN A 570 -30.97 -10.37 -33.51
C GLN A 570 -29.85 -11.44 -33.49
N ARG A 571 -29.71 -12.26 -34.54
CA ARG A 571 -28.58 -13.20 -34.68
C ARG A 571 -27.24 -12.46 -34.69
N LEU A 572 -27.13 -11.38 -35.47
CA LEU A 572 -25.93 -10.53 -35.52
C LEU A 572 -25.62 -9.86 -34.18
N LYS A 573 -26.62 -9.36 -33.46
CA LYS A 573 -26.46 -8.87 -32.08
C LYS A 573 -25.96 -9.96 -31.13
N ASN A 574 -26.56 -11.15 -31.19
CA ASN A 574 -26.15 -12.27 -30.33
C ASN A 574 -24.72 -12.73 -30.62
N THR A 575 -24.29 -12.80 -31.88
CA THR A 575 -22.89 -13.10 -32.22
C THR A 575 -21.93 -12.01 -31.74
N ASN A 576 -22.30 -10.74 -31.84
CA ASN A 576 -21.49 -9.64 -31.31
C ASN A 576 -21.38 -9.70 -29.78
N ASN A 577 -22.49 -9.94 -29.08
CA ASN A 577 -22.52 -10.09 -27.63
C ASN A 577 -21.70 -11.31 -27.15
N VAL A 578 -21.68 -12.41 -27.93
CA VAL A 578 -20.80 -13.56 -27.68
C VAL A 578 -19.33 -13.15 -27.80
N VAL A 579 -18.94 -12.45 -28.87
CA VAL A 579 -17.54 -11.99 -29.05
C VAL A 579 -17.11 -11.04 -27.93
N ILE A 580 -17.97 -10.09 -27.52
CA ILE A 580 -17.71 -9.15 -26.42
C ILE A 580 -17.61 -9.87 -25.07
N ARG A 581 -18.54 -10.79 -24.77
CA ARG A 581 -18.47 -11.62 -23.56
C ARG A 581 -17.18 -12.43 -23.51
N ASP A 582 -16.74 -12.96 -24.65
CA ASP A 582 -15.57 -13.83 -24.72
C ASP A 582 -14.26 -13.03 -24.76
N SER A 583 -14.24 -11.75 -25.15
CA SER A 583 -13.12 -10.84 -24.84
C SER A 583 -13.09 -10.47 -23.37
N LEU A 584 -14.22 -10.03 -22.79
CA LEU A 584 -14.31 -9.69 -21.36
C LEU A 584 -13.88 -10.87 -20.47
N LYS A 585 -14.22 -12.11 -20.84
CA LYS A 585 -13.71 -13.31 -20.14
C LYS A 585 -12.18 -13.48 -20.25
N ARG A 586 -11.58 -13.24 -21.43
CA ARG A 586 -10.11 -13.29 -21.58
C ARG A 586 -9.44 -12.22 -20.72
N ASP A 587 -10.00 -11.02 -20.68
CA ASP A 587 -9.43 -9.90 -19.94
C ASP A 587 -9.63 -10.07 -18.42
N TYR A 588 -10.77 -10.61 -17.98
CA TYR A 588 -10.97 -11.10 -16.62
C TYR A 588 -9.91 -12.15 -16.21
N TYR A 589 -9.66 -13.17 -17.04
CA TYR A 589 -8.64 -14.18 -16.72
C TYR A 589 -7.21 -13.60 -16.65
N LYS A 590 -6.87 -12.60 -17.48
CA LYS A 590 -5.59 -11.86 -17.33
C LYS A 590 -5.51 -11.13 -16.00
N ILE A 591 -6.59 -10.44 -15.59
CA ILE A 591 -6.64 -9.72 -14.31
C ILE A 591 -6.51 -10.69 -13.13
N VAL A 592 -7.19 -11.84 -13.19
CA VAL A 592 -7.05 -12.92 -12.18
C VAL A 592 -5.63 -13.46 -12.12
N GLN A 593 -4.96 -13.67 -13.25
CA GLN A 593 -3.55 -14.09 -13.27
C GLN A 593 -2.65 -13.01 -12.65
N ILE A 594 -2.78 -11.75 -13.04
CA ILE A 594 -1.99 -10.63 -12.49
C ILE A 594 -2.23 -10.50 -10.99
N MET A 595 -3.47 -10.65 -10.50
CA MET A 595 -3.77 -10.67 -9.08
C MET A 595 -3.15 -11.87 -8.34
N HIS A 596 -2.98 -13.01 -9.00
CA HIS A 596 -2.29 -14.16 -8.41
C HIS A 596 -0.79 -13.90 -8.29
N GLU A 597 -0.15 -13.42 -9.36
CA GLU A 597 1.27 -13.03 -9.38
C GLU A 597 1.57 -11.89 -8.37
N MET A 598 0.65 -10.96 -8.19
CA MET A 598 0.72 -9.90 -7.16
C MET A 598 0.71 -10.50 -5.75
N LYS A 599 -0.20 -11.45 -5.46
CA LYS A 599 -0.28 -12.13 -4.16
C LYS A 599 0.91 -13.05 -3.88
N GLU A 600 1.57 -13.58 -4.90
CA GLU A 600 2.83 -14.31 -4.73
C GLU A 600 4.00 -13.36 -4.42
N LYS A 601 4.07 -12.20 -5.09
CA LYS A 601 5.05 -11.15 -4.78
C LYS A 601 4.84 -10.58 -3.37
N GLU A 602 3.59 -10.36 -2.96
CA GLU A 602 3.20 -9.93 -1.60
C GLU A 602 3.69 -10.93 -0.54
N LYS A 603 3.44 -12.23 -0.73
CA LYS A 603 3.96 -13.29 0.16
C LYS A 603 5.49 -13.34 0.20
N GLN A 604 6.15 -13.19 -0.94
CA GLN A 604 7.60 -13.18 -1.01
C GLN A 604 8.17 -11.96 -0.26
N GLN A 605 7.58 -10.79 -0.44
CA GLN A 605 7.93 -9.57 0.29
C GLN A 605 7.68 -9.71 1.80
N TYR A 606 6.59 -10.36 2.22
CA TYR A 606 6.34 -10.66 3.64
C TYR A 606 7.45 -11.54 4.24
N LEU A 607 7.84 -12.62 3.57
CA LEU A 607 8.92 -13.50 4.02
C LEU A 607 10.29 -12.80 4.05
N ASP A 608 10.56 -11.92 3.10
CA ASP A 608 11.81 -11.14 3.08
C ASP A 608 11.81 -9.99 4.12
N LEU A 609 10.64 -9.40 4.43
CA LEU A 609 10.47 -8.49 5.57
C LEU A 609 10.70 -9.24 6.89
N GLU A 610 10.10 -10.41 7.09
CA GLU A 610 10.29 -11.23 8.30
C GLU A 610 11.76 -11.62 8.50
N ARG A 611 12.48 -11.95 7.42
CA ARG A 611 13.94 -12.18 7.45
C ARG A 611 14.72 -10.93 7.83
N LEU A 612 14.35 -9.77 7.30
CA LEU A 612 15.00 -8.49 7.63
C LEU A 612 14.73 -8.08 9.08
N THR A 613 13.50 -8.23 9.58
CA THR A 613 13.15 -7.99 10.99
C THR A 613 13.97 -8.90 11.91
N ASN A 614 14.05 -10.20 11.61
CA ASN A 614 14.87 -11.14 12.39
C ASN A 614 16.38 -10.84 12.32
N MET A 615 16.86 -10.20 11.25
CA MET A 615 18.25 -9.72 11.15
C MET A 615 18.46 -8.44 11.98
N VAL A 616 17.51 -7.50 11.95
CA VAL A 616 17.55 -6.26 12.72
C VAL A 616 17.50 -6.55 14.22
N THR A 617 16.59 -7.39 14.69
CA THR A 617 16.53 -7.76 16.12
C THR A 617 17.81 -8.47 16.59
N GLY A 618 18.41 -9.32 15.74
CA GLY A 618 19.74 -9.90 16.00
C GLY A 618 20.85 -8.84 16.13
N MET A 619 20.85 -7.83 15.27
CA MET A 619 21.79 -6.69 15.38
C MET A 619 21.52 -5.83 16.62
N GLU A 620 20.26 -5.61 16.99
CA GLU A 620 19.86 -4.90 18.21
C GLU A 620 20.31 -5.66 19.48
N GLU A 621 20.21 -6.99 19.50
CA GLU A 621 20.78 -7.82 20.55
C GLU A 621 22.31 -7.72 20.62
N GLU A 622 23.02 -7.76 19.48
CA GLU A 622 24.47 -7.58 19.44
C GLU A 622 24.90 -6.18 19.92
N ILE A 623 24.18 -5.13 19.52
CA ILE A 623 24.38 -3.75 19.98
C ILE A 623 24.11 -3.64 21.48
N GLY A 624 23.03 -4.25 21.99
CA GLY A 624 22.74 -4.32 23.42
C GLY A 624 23.81 -5.08 24.22
N GLN A 625 24.37 -6.14 23.66
CA GLN A 625 25.51 -6.85 24.24
C GLN A 625 26.81 -6.02 24.21
N LEU A 626 27.02 -5.19 23.18
CA LEU A 626 28.17 -4.28 23.09
C LEU A 626 28.06 -3.14 24.10
N HIS A 627 26.91 -2.48 24.23
CA HIS A 627 26.69 -1.47 25.27
C HIS A 627 26.95 -2.04 26.67
N LYS A 628 26.38 -3.22 26.98
CA LYS A 628 26.65 -3.93 28.25
C LYS A 628 28.11 -4.36 28.44
N LYS A 629 28.98 -4.34 27.41
CA LYS A 629 30.43 -4.55 27.55
C LYS A 629 31.15 -3.21 27.78
N TYR A 630 30.76 -2.14 27.08
CA TYR A 630 31.28 -0.79 27.28
C TYR A 630 30.96 -0.24 28.68
N GLU A 631 29.73 -0.41 29.17
CA GLU A 631 29.34 -0.05 30.54
C GLU A 631 30.25 -0.68 31.59
N ARG A 632 30.52 -2.00 31.47
CA ARG A 632 31.43 -2.72 32.37
C ARG A 632 32.88 -2.23 32.27
N ALA A 633 33.35 -1.89 31.07
CA ALA A 633 34.68 -1.31 30.90
C ALA A 633 34.78 0.10 31.53
N ILE A 634 33.74 0.92 31.42
CA ILE A 634 33.65 2.24 32.05
C ILE A 634 33.56 2.11 33.59
N GLN A 635 32.80 1.14 34.11
CA GLN A 635 32.75 0.81 35.53
C GLN A 635 34.15 0.44 36.06
N GLN A 636 34.83 -0.50 35.40
CA GLN A 636 36.20 -0.90 35.76
C GLN A 636 37.21 0.26 35.67
N GLN A 637 37.06 1.14 34.68
CA GLN A 637 37.89 2.35 34.56
C GLN A 637 37.61 3.34 35.71
N ASN A 638 36.35 3.51 36.10
CA ASN A 638 35.96 4.41 37.20
C ASN A 638 36.36 3.85 38.58
N GLU A 639 36.32 2.53 38.77
CA GLU A 639 36.85 1.83 39.94
C GLU A 639 38.37 1.98 40.02
N SER A 640 39.08 1.72 38.92
CA SER A 640 40.54 1.89 38.84
C SER A 640 40.96 3.35 39.04
N GLY A 641 40.20 4.31 38.51
CA GLY A 641 40.42 5.74 38.68
C GLY A 641 40.06 6.26 40.07
N ARG A 642 39.19 5.56 40.82
CA ARG A 642 38.98 5.80 42.25
C ARG A 642 40.18 5.33 43.04
N LEU A 643 40.57 4.06 42.88
CA LEU A 643 41.75 3.47 43.52
C LEU A 643 43.04 4.25 43.23
N LEU A 644 43.17 4.87 42.05
CA LEU A 644 44.29 5.76 41.76
C LEU A 644 44.26 7.04 42.61
N ARG A 645 43.10 7.71 42.72
CA ARG A 645 42.96 8.90 43.59
C ARG A 645 43.16 8.56 45.06
N ASP A 646 42.61 7.45 45.53
CA ASP A 646 42.81 6.95 46.90
C ASP A 646 44.32 6.80 47.20
N ARG A 647 45.12 6.38 46.20
CA ARG A 647 46.60 6.28 46.29
C ARG A 647 47.32 7.61 46.14
N GLU A 648 46.82 8.54 45.34
CA GLU A 648 47.34 9.91 45.24
C GLU A 648 47.11 10.68 46.56
N GLU A 649 45.99 10.43 47.24
CA GLU A 649 45.67 10.94 48.58
C GLU A 649 46.57 10.30 49.66
N GLU A 650 46.76 8.97 49.65
CA GLU A 650 47.77 8.31 50.50
C GLU A 650 49.17 8.92 50.32
N LEU A 651 49.59 9.17 49.08
CA LEU A 651 50.89 9.77 48.76
C LEU A 651 50.97 11.23 49.23
N GLY A 652 49.91 12.02 49.08
CA GLY A 652 49.83 13.39 49.61
C GLY A 652 50.06 13.43 51.12
N ILE A 653 49.33 12.58 51.86
CA ILE A 653 49.47 12.41 53.31
C ILE A 653 50.89 11.97 53.70
N LEU A 654 51.56 11.14 52.88
CA LEU A 654 52.95 10.75 53.10
C LEU A 654 53.95 11.89 52.85
N TYR A 655 53.76 12.69 51.80
CA TYR A 655 54.59 13.89 51.55
C TYR A 655 54.45 14.93 52.67
N GLU A 656 53.24 15.16 53.18
CA GLU A 656 53.00 16.04 54.33
C GLU A 656 53.71 15.53 55.59
N LYS A 657 53.61 14.23 55.89
CA LYS A 657 54.33 13.60 57.00
C LYS A 657 55.85 13.72 56.87
N ILE A 658 56.40 13.52 55.67
CA ILE A 658 57.83 13.67 55.40
C ILE A 658 58.26 15.14 55.59
N ASN A 659 57.49 16.11 55.08
CA ASN A 659 57.80 17.53 55.24
C ASN A 659 57.75 17.97 56.71
N VAL A 660 56.76 17.51 57.49
CA VAL A 660 56.69 17.74 58.94
C VAL A 660 57.88 17.11 59.66
N GLN A 661 58.27 15.88 59.31
CA GLN A 661 59.46 15.23 59.88
C GLN A 661 60.75 15.97 59.51
N GLU A 662 60.91 16.42 58.27
CA GLU A 662 62.10 17.18 57.85
C GLU A 662 62.20 18.52 58.57
N MET A 663 61.07 19.22 58.77
CA MET A 663 61.04 20.45 59.57
C MET A 663 61.36 20.19 61.05
N LEU A 664 60.90 19.08 61.64
CA LEU A 664 61.28 18.68 63.00
C LEU A 664 62.77 18.34 63.10
N CYS A 665 63.34 17.64 62.12
CA CYS A 665 64.78 17.36 62.06
C CYS A 665 65.60 18.65 61.94
N ARG A 666 65.24 19.57 61.03
CA ARG A 666 65.92 20.87 60.88
C ARG A 666 65.86 21.70 62.16
N ASN A 667 64.72 21.71 62.86
CA ASN A 667 64.61 22.38 64.16
C ASN A 667 65.56 21.73 65.19
N GLY A 668 65.57 20.40 65.27
CA GLY A 668 66.50 19.64 66.12
C GLY A 668 67.98 19.92 65.81
N ASP A 669 68.35 20.00 64.52
CA ASP A 669 69.69 20.38 64.09
C ASP A 669 70.07 21.79 64.56
N THR A 670 69.14 22.76 64.52
CA THR A 670 69.41 24.12 65.03
C THR A 670 69.53 24.17 66.56
N GLU A 671 68.76 23.36 67.30
CA GLU A 671 68.91 23.22 68.76
C GLU A 671 70.24 22.55 69.13
N ILE A 672 70.64 21.51 68.40
CA ILE A 672 71.93 20.83 68.56
C ILE A 672 73.08 21.81 68.28
N GLN A 673 73.02 22.59 67.20
CA GLN A 673 74.02 23.61 66.88
C GLN A 673 74.13 24.66 67.99
N ALA A 674 73.00 25.16 68.52
CA ALA A 674 73.01 26.10 69.64
C ALA A 674 73.60 25.49 70.93
N MET A 675 73.37 24.20 71.18
CA MET A 675 74.01 23.48 72.29
C MET A 675 75.50 23.25 72.06
N ASP A 676 75.94 22.96 70.84
CA ASP A 676 77.36 22.81 70.51
C ASP A 676 78.12 24.15 70.58
N GLU A 677 77.51 25.26 70.18
CA GLU A 677 78.05 26.60 70.43
C GLU A 677 78.17 26.90 71.93
N LYS A 678 77.14 26.56 72.73
CA LYS A 678 77.17 26.68 74.19
C LYS A 678 78.28 25.82 74.81
N ILE A 679 78.48 24.59 74.32
CA ILE A 679 79.58 23.70 74.71
C ILE A 679 80.94 24.28 74.28
N ARG A 680 81.06 24.86 73.09
CA ARG A 680 82.26 25.54 72.59
C ARG A 680 82.63 26.76 73.45
N LEU A 681 81.65 27.57 73.82
CA LEU A 681 81.82 28.72 74.73
C LEU A 681 82.24 28.25 76.14
N LEU A 682 81.68 27.15 76.65
CA LEU A 682 82.11 26.55 77.91
C LEU A 682 83.54 25.98 77.84
N LYS A 683 83.90 25.28 76.74
CA LYS A 683 85.26 24.80 76.48
C LYS A 683 86.27 25.97 76.43
N LEU A 684 85.91 27.10 75.81
CA LEU A 684 86.71 28.32 75.80
C LEU A 684 86.89 28.91 77.21
N LYS A 685 85.82 29.04 78.00
CA LYS A 685 85.90 29.51 79.40
C LYS A 685 86.76 28.58 80.27
N VAL A 686 86.68 27.27 80.07
CA VAL A 686 87.55 26.29 80.76
C VAL A 686 89.01 26.45 80.34
N ALA A 687 89.30 26.66 79.05
CA ALA A 687 90.66 26.90 78.56
C ALA A 687 91.23 28.22 79.09
N GLU A 688 90.43 29.28 79.18
CA GLU A 688 90.81 30.54 79.80
C GLU A 688 91.10 30.38 81.30
N LYS A 689 90.23 29.66 82.04
CA LYS A 689 90.46 29.38 83.46
C LYS A 689 91.71 28.52 83.69
N LYS A 690 92.01 27.57 82.80
CA LYS A 690 93.30 26.84 82.82
C LYS A 690 94.49 27.78 82.63
N LYS A 691 94.46 28.67 81.63
CA LYS A 691 95.51 29.71 81.45
C LYS A 691 95.67 30.61 82.67
N GLN A 692 94.57 31.01 83.31
CA GLN A 692 94.62 31.80 84.56
C GLN A 692 95.30 30.99 85.68
N ILE A 693 94.94 29.70 85.86
CA ILE A 693 95.60 28.81 86.84
C ILE A 693 97.09 28.60 86.51
N GLU A 694 97.47 28.46 85.25
CA GLU A 694 98.88 28.35 84.83
C GLU A 694 99.68 29.63 85.15
N LEU A 695 99.07 30.81 84.96
CA LEU A 695 99.69 32.10 85.34
C LEU A 695 99.86 32.22 86.86
N TRP A 696 98.83 31.87 87.64
CA TRP A 696 98.94 31.86 89.11
C TRP A 696 99.98 30.84 89.60
N SER A 697 100.04 29.65 89.01
CA SER A 697 101.07 28.64 89.31
C SER A 697 102.49 29.11 88.96
N LYS A 698 102.67 29.98 87.97
CA LYS A 698 103.96 30.62 87.64
C LYS A 698 104.30 31.79 88.56
N ALA A 699 103.31 32.46 89.14
CA ALA A 699 103.51 33.51 90.15
C ALA A 699 103.79 32.93 91.56
N LEU A 700 103.31 31.72 91.85
CA LEU A 700 103.43 31.08 93.16
C LEU A 700 104.89 30.98 93.69
N PRO A 701 105.91 30.61 92.88
CA PRO A 701 107.30 30.57 93.35
C PRO A 701 107.85 31.95 93.74
N MET A 702 107.43 33.01 93.03
CA MET A 702 107.81 34.38 93.37
C MET A 702 107.14 34.82 94.68
N LYS A 703 105.88 34.41 94.92
CA LYS A 703 105.18 34.63 96.19
C LYS A 703 105.88 33.88 97.34
N SER A 704 106.26 32.61 97.17
CA SER A 704 106.98 31.86 98.21
C SER A 704 108.41 32.36 98.44
N ALA A 705 109.08 32.89 97.42
CA ALA A 705 110.36 33.57 97.59
C ALA A 705 110.20 34.87 98.39
N LEU A 706 109.16 35.66 98.11
CA LEU A 706 108.81 36.84 98.90
C LEU A 706 108.41 36.48 100.34
N ASP A 707 107.67 35.40 100.58
CA ASP A 707 107.39 34.88 101.93
C ASP A 707 108.69 34.50 102.66
N ALA A 708 109.62 33.82 102.00
CA ALA A 708 110.91 33.44 102.58
C ALA A 708 111.77 34.68 102.88
N HIS A 709 111.79 35.69 102.00
CA HIS A 709 112.40 36.98 102.28
C HIS A 709 111.72 37.70 103.45
N LEU A 710 110.39 37.61 103.59
CA LEU A 710 109.65 38.20 104.70
C LEU A 710 110.01 37.50 106.02
N VAL A 711 110.10 36.17 106.05
CA VAL A 711 110.60 35.41 107.22
C VAL A 711 112.04 35.80 107.56
N VAL A 712 112.93 35.96 106.58
CA VAL A 712 114.30 36.46 106.82
C VAL A 712 114.29 37.89 107.37
N LEU A 713 113.47 38.80 106.81
CA LEU A 713 113.30 40.15 107.35
C LEU A 713 112.68 40.13 108.75
N GLN A 714 111.84 39.16 109.09
CA GLN A 714 111.19 39.05 110.40
C GLN A 714 112.16 38.48 111.46
N ILE A 715 113.08 37.60 111.07
CA ILE A 715 114.22 37.17 111.89
C ILE A 715 115.22 38.33 112.08
N GLN A 716 115.54 39.07 111.01
CA GLN A 716 116.35 40.29 111.11
C GLN A 716 115.66 41.36 111.97
N TYR A 717 114.34 41.48 111.88
CA TYR A 717 113.55 42.37 112.72
C TYR A 717 113.58 41.94 114.17
N SER A 718 113.45 40.66 114.51
CA SER A 718 113.56 40.20 115.91
C SER A 718 114.98 40.40 116.45
N GLN A 719 116.02 40.14 115.66
CA GLN A 719 117.41 40.45 116.02
C GLN A 719 117.62 41.96 116.24
N CYS A 720 117.04 42.81 115.37
CA CYS A 720 117.02 44.26 115.56
C CYS A 720 116.16 44.67 116.76
N GLN A 721 115.10 43.93 117.11
CA GLN A 721 114.23 44.22 118.25
C GLN A 721 114.90 43.85 119.57
N ASP A 722 115.66 42.77 119.64
CA ASP A 722 116.50 42.43 120.80
C ASP A 722 117.70 43.38 120.92
N ARG A 723 118.27 43.81 119.80
CA ARG A 723 119.25 44.91 119.76
C ARG A 723 118.64 46.26 120.14
N ILE A 724 117.36 46.49 119.85
CA ILE A 724 116.60 47.63 120.35
C ILE A 724 116.35 47.50 121.85
N LYS A 725 116.03 46.33 122.41
CA LYS A 725 115.93 46.15 123.87
C LYS A 725 117.24 46.50 124.58
N GLY A 726 118.38 46.02 124.06
CA GLY A 726 119.69 46.40 124.59
C GLY A 726 120.05 47.88 124.40
N LEU A 727 119.44 48.56 123.42
CA LEU A 727 119.49 50.01 123.29
C LEU A 727 118.44 50.72 124.18
N GLU A 728 117.32 50.09 124.51
CA GLU A 728 116.29 50.59 125.42
C GLU A 728 116.75 50.52 126.88
N GLU A 729 117.60 49.56 127.25
CA GLU A 729 118.37 49.59 128.50
C GLU A 729 119.34 50.78 128.54
N ILE A 730 119.89 51.20 127.40
CA ILE A 730 120.76 52.39 127.27
C ILE A 730 119.94 53.69 127.19
N PHE A 731 118.72 53.66 126.62
CA PHE A 731 117.77 54.78 126.57
C PHE A 731 116.84 54.85 127.80
N ALA A 732 116.98 53.94 128.77
CA ALA A 732 116.32 54.00 130.07
C ALA A 732 116.98 55.02 131.03
N ASP A 733 118.19 55.47 130.72
CA ASP A 733 118.82 56.61 131.38
C ASP A 733 118.05 57.91 131.02
N PRO A 734 117.36 58.60 131.95
CA PRO A 734 116.31 59.57 131.60
C PRO A 734 116.73 60.90 130.96
N ALA A 735 117.96 61.01 130.44
CA ALA A 735 118.65 62.29 130.22
C ALA A 735 118.91 62.65 128.73
N ASN A 736 117.95 62.48 127.81
CA ASN A 736 118.09 62.99 126.44
C ASN A 736 116.78 63.37 125.71
N GLU A 737 116.82 64.49 124.97
CA GLU A 737 115.63 65.28 124.55
C GLU A 737 115.05 64.97 123.16
N ASN A 738 115.82 64.38 122.24
CA ASN A 738 115.57 64.54 120.79
C ASN A 738 114.53 63.58 120.14
N ARG A 739 113.27 63.57 120.60
CA ARG A 739 112.26 62.55 120.20
C ARG A 739 110.94 63.07 119.54
N LYS A 740 110.98 63.61 118.29
CA LYS A 740 109.98 63.49 117.15
C LYS A 740 109.71 64.77 116.29
N ARG A 741 109.29 64.61 115.01
CA ARG A 741 108.54 65.59 114.13
C ARG A 741 107.89 64.91 112.87
N ASN A 742 106.83 65.51 112.26
CA ASN A 742 105.96 64.95 111.15
C ASN A 742 105.64 65.97 109.98
N LEU A 743 105.07 65.54 108.81
CA LEU A 743 104.67 66.35 107.60
C LEU A 743 103.44 65.79 106.75
N GLY A 744 102.92 66.48 105.70
CA GLY A 744 101.67 66.15 104.89
C GLY A 744 101.44 66.83 103.48
N GLY A 745 100.20 66.82 102.86
CA GLY A 745 99.88 67.29 101.44
C GLY A 745 98.39 67.69 101.08
N LYS A 746 98.04 68.04 99.79
CA LYS A 746 96.75 68.69 99.29
C LYS A 746 96.33 68.51 97.77
N ASP A 747 95.13 69.02 97.36
CA ASP A 747 94.34 68.82 96.08
C ASP A 747 93.98 70.09 95.19
N PRO A 748 93.44 69.95 93.93
CA PRO A 748 93.21 71.03 92.90
C PRO A 748 91.78 71.66 92.76
N SER A 749 91.47 72.42 91.68
CA SER A 749 90.43 73.50 91.67
C SER A 749 89.45 73.62 90.43
N PRO A 750 88.33 74.39 90.51
CA PRO A 750 87.19 74.33 89.57
C PRO A 750 87.31 74.85 88.12
N PRO A 751 88.07 75.91 87.74
CA PRO A 751 87.97 76.50 86.40
C PRO A 751 88.47 75.57 85.28
N GLU A 752 89.20 74.52 85.64
CA GLU A 752 89.67 73.46 84.74
C GLU A 752 88.53 72.54 84.28
N LEU A 753 87.44 72.40 85.06
CA LEU A 753 86.25 71.63 84.64
C LEU A 753 85.45 72.34 83.54
N LEU A 754 85.23 73.65 83.64
CA LEU A 754 84.34 74.38 82.72
C LEU A 754 84.85 74.31 81.27
N LYS A 755 86.15 74.54 81.06
CA LYS A 755 86.81 74.36 79.75
C LYS A 755 86.69 72.94 79.17
N LYS A 756 86.36 71.94 80.00
CA LYS A 756 86.17 70.55 79.55
C LYS A 756 84.74 70.27 79.09
N ILE A 757 83.76 71.04 79.57
CA ILE A 757 82.35 70.91 79.18
C ILE A 757 82.13 71.51 77.78
N GLU A 758 82.59 72.74 77.54
CA GLU A 758 82.49 73.43 76.22
C GLU A 758 83.09 72.59 75.07
N GLN A 759 84.18 71.86 75.35
CA GLN A 759 84.82 70.96 74.38
C GLN A 759 83.94 69.76 73.96
N LEU A 760 83.02 69.32 74.81
CA LEU A 760 82.14 68.18 74.56
C LEU A 760 80.88 68.58 73.80
N GLU A 761 80.31 69.74 74.11
CA GLU A 761 79.13 70.29 73.43
C GLU A 761 79.39 70.52 71.93
N VAL A 762 80.55 71.09 71.58
CA VAL A 762 80.97 71.27 70.17
C VAL A 762 81.14 69.92 69.45
N GLN A 763 81.52 68.85 70.15
CA GLN A 763 81.62 67.51 69.55
C GLN A 763 80.24 66.84 69.37
N LEU A 764 79.26 67.15 70.22
CA LEU A 764 77.89 66.63 70.11
C LEU A 764 77.22 67.11 68.81
N VAL A 765 77.21 68.43 68.56
CA VAL A 765 76.58 69.03 67.38
C VAL A 765 77.19 68.52 66.07
N GLN A 766 78.50 68.25 66.05
CA GLN A 766 79.20 67.66 64.91
C GLN A 766 78.84 66.17 64.66
N LYS A 767 78.28 65.47 65.65
CA LYS A 767 77.77 64.10 65.52
C LYS A 767 76.32 64.10 65.06
N GLU A 768 75.48 64.96 65.62
CA GLU A 768 74.07 65.10 65.27
C GLU A 768 73.88 65.44 63.78
N LYS A 769 74.66 66.39 63.25
CA LYS A 769 74.61 66.71 61.81
C LYS A 769 74.93 65.51 60.92
N LYS A 770 75.90 64.67 61.32
CA LYS A 770 76.29 63.47 60.55
C LYS A 770 75.27 62.35 60.64
N LEU A 771 74.42 62.36 61.66
CA LEU A 771 73.32 61.40 61.82
C LEU A 771 72.21 61.72 60.81
N LEU A 772 71.80 63.00 60.72
CA LEU A 772 70.87 63.50 59.71
C LEU A 772 71.34 63.25 58.26
N GLU A 773 72.64 63.38 57.99
CA GLU A 773 73.22 63.05 56.67
C GLU A 773 73.12 61.55 56.33
N ILE A 774 73.12 60.66 57.33
CA ILE A 774 72.93 59.21 57.17
C ILE A 774 71.45 58.85 57.02
N ASP A 775 70.57 59.45 57.83
CA ASP A 775 69.13 59.16 57.78
C ASP A 775 68.53 59.49 56.39
N PHE A 776 68.92 60.62 55.80
CA PHE A 776 68.52 60.99 54.44
C PHE A 776 69.00 59.99 53.36
N LEU A 777 70.21 59.44 53.52
CA LEU A 777 70.71 58.37 52.64
C LEU A 777 69.92 57.08 52.83
N CYS A 778 69.55 56.73 54.07
CA CYS A 778 68.72 55.57 54.36
C CYS A 778 67.31 55.69 53.76
N GLU A 779 66.65 56.86 53.83
CA GLU A 779 65.37 57.08 53.16
C GLU A 779 65.48 56.91 51.64
N HIS A 780 66.50 57.49 51.01
CA HIS A 780 66.70 57.39 49.57
C HIS A 780 67.00 55.94 49.12
N ILE A 781 67.77 55.18 49.90
CA ILE A 781 68.04 53.75 49.66
C ILE A 781 66.76 52.92 49.83
N SER A 782 65.93 53.20 50.83
CA SER A 782 64.63 52.52 51.00
C SER A 782 63.70 52.77 49.81
N GLN A 783 63.55 54.02 49.36
CA GLN A 783 62.74 54.36 48.19
C GLN A 783 63.23 53.67 46.90
N LEU A 784 64.55 53.55 46.70
CA LEU A 784 65.12 52.78 45.60
C LEU A 784 64.83 51.28 45.74
N THR A 785 64.98 50.73 46.95
CA THR A 785 64.75 49.32 47.24
C THR A 785 63.28 48.91 47.03
N ASP A 786 62.33 49.75 47.44
CA ASP A 786 60.90 49.48 47.27
C ASP A 786 60.45 49.62 45.80
N ARG A 787 61.05 50.53 45.03
CA ARG A 787 60.86 50.60 43.56
C ARG A 787 61.39 49.33 42.87
N ILE A 788 62.54 48.81 43.30
CA ILE A 788 63.09 47.54 42.81
C ILE A 788 62.20 46.36 43.22
N ARG A 789 61.64 46.36 44.44
CA ARG A 789 60.71 45.32 44.92
C ARG A 789 59.41 45.30 44.12
N ALA A 790 58.78 46.46 43.90
CA ALA A 790 57.55 46.60 43.13
C ALA A 790 57.71 46.19 41.66
N THR A 791 58.86 46.53 41.04
CA THR A 791 59.16 46.10 39.67
C THR A 791 59.46 44.61 39.57
N ALA A 792 60.19 44.04 40.54
CA ALA A 792 60.38 42.59 40.63
C ALA A 792 59.05 41.84 40.84
N GLU A 793 58.15 42.37 41.66
CA GLU A 793 56.83 41.78 41.91
C GLU A 793 55.93 41.80 40.68
N LYS A 794 55.90 42.91 39.94
CA LYS A 794 55.23 42.96 38.64
C LYS A 794 55.82 41.92 37.67
N GLY A 795 57.15 41.73 37.68
CA GLY A 795 57.86 40.73 36.88
C GLY A 795 57.63 39.27 37.29
N LYS A 796 57.23 38.98 38.55
CA LYS A 796 56.91 37.60 39.01
C LYS A 796 55.78 36.99 38.18
N GLN A 797 54.73 37.77 37.87
CA GLN A 797 53.55 37.26 37.18
C GLN A 797 53.83 36.96 35.69
N ASP A 798 54.59 37.83 35.01
CA ASP A 798 55.06 37.58 33.64
C ASP A 798 56.00 36.37 33.57
N THR A 799 56.88 36.22 34.56
CA THR A 799 57.81 35.09 34.65
C THR A 799 57.08 33.77 34.90
N LEU A 800 56.03 33.77 35.73
CA LEU A 800 55.17 32.61 35.96
C LEU A 800 54.31 32.26 34.73
N LEU A 801 53.84 33.26 33.97
CA LEU A 801 53.19 33.05 32.68
C LEU A 801 54.17 32.46 31.66
N LEU A 802 55.41 32.95 31.60
CA LEU A 802 56.48 32.43 30.76
C LEU A 802 56.78 30.96 31.09
N ALA A 803 56.98 30.63 32.37
CA ALA A 803 57.22 29.26 32.83
C ALA A 803 56.06 28.31 32.46
N LYS A 804 54.81 28.74 32.67
CA LYS A 804 53.62 27.97 32.23
C LYS A 804 53.57 27.79 30.71
N ARG A 805 54.05 28.76 29.93
CA ARG A 805 54.13 28.69 28.46
C ARG A 805 55.25 27.73 28.01
N THR A 806 56.42 27.79 28.64
CA THR A 806 57.56 26.89 28.40
C THR A 806 57.21 25.44 28.71
N ASN A 807 56.57 25.14 29.85
CA ASN A 807 56.13 23.77 30.17
C ASN A 807 55.08 23.25 29.17
N LYS A 808 54.14 24.10 28.72
CA LYS A 808 53.19 23.75 27.65
C LYS A 808 53.88 23.46 26.32
N LEU A 809 54.96 24.18 25.99
CA LEU A 809 55.77 23.91 24.79
C LEU A 809 56.59 22.62 24.95
N GLN A 810 57.20 22.37 26.11
CA GLN A 810 57.97 21.16 26.39
C GLN A 810 57.09 19.89 26.31
N ASN A 811 55.86 19.95 26.81
CA ASN A 811 54.91 18.84 26.66
C ASN A 811 54.49 18.65 25.19
N LYS A 812 54.17 19.73 24.45
CA LYS A 812 53.90 19.64 23.00
C LYS A 812 55.09 19.08 22.20
N ILE A 813 56.33 19.34 22.63
CA ILE A 813 57.53 18.73 22.05
C ILE A 813 57.55 17.23 22.37
N LYS A 814 57.38 16.81 23.63
CA LYS A 814 57.31 15.38 24.01
C LYS A 814 56.23 14.64 23.22
N ASP A 815 55.01 15.19 23.11
CA ASP A 815 53.91 14.61 22.32
C ASP A 815 54.29 14.42 20.84
N ARG A 816 54.98 15.42 20.26
CA ARG A 816 55.44 15.38 18.86
C ARG A 816 56.57 14.38 18.68
N THR A 817 57.52 14.29 19.61
CA THR A 817 58.60 13.29 19.60
C THR A 817 58.03 11.87 19.74
N GLN A 818 57.06 11.64 20.63
CA GLN A 818 56.41 10.34 20.79
C GLN A 818 55.62 9.94 19.52
N LYS A 819 54.88 10.88 18.91
CA LYS A 819 54.20 10.65 17.63
C LYS A 819 55.19 10.41 16.48
N MET A 820 56.34 11.08 16.48
CA MET A 820 57.42 10.85 15.51
C MET A 820 58.07 9.48 15.70
N MET A 821 58.30 9.02 16.94
CA MET A 821 58.77 7.66 17.22
C MET A 821 57.75 6.60 16.78
N ALA A 822 56.45 6.81 17.04
CA ALA A 822 55.40 5.91 16.58
C ALA A 822 55.32 5.82 15.05
N LEU A 823 55.39 6.97 14.35
CA LEU A 823 55.43 7.00 12.88
C LEU A 823 56.72 6.40 12.31
N ALA A 824 57.87 6.57 12.97
CA ALA A 824 59.12 5.93 12.56
C ALA A 824 59.08 4.41 12.75
N ALA A 825 58.47 3.92 13.85
CA ALA A 825 58.26 2.50 14.08
C ALA A 825 57.25 1.90 13.09
N GLU A 826 56.14 2.59 12.79
CA GLU A 826 55.21 2.16 11.74
C GLU A 826 55.92 2.15 10.37
N LEU A 827 56.60 3.22 9.98
CA LEU A 827 57.30 3.32 8.70
C LEU A 827 58.37 2.23 8.57
N SER A 828 59.12 1.93 9.63
CA SER A 828 60.06 0.80 9.68
C SER A 828 59.35 -0.55 9.51
N MET A 829 58.19 -0.76 10.14
CA MET A 829 57.37 -1.96 9.95
C MET A 829 56.83 -2.07 8.51
N LYS A 830 56.37 -0.97 7.89
CA LYS A 830 55.93 -0.96 6.49
C LYS A 830 57.09 -1.21 5.53
N GLN A 831 58.28 -0.66 5.79
CA GLN A 831 59.50 -0.94 5.03
C GLN A 831 59.90 -2.43 5.14
N ALA A 832 59.93 -2.99 6.34
CA ALA A 832 60.22 -4.40 6.55
C ALA A 832 59.19 -5.33 5.87
N LEU A 833 57.90 -4.93 5.86
CA LEU A 833 56.84 -5.64 5.15
C LEU A 833 56.99 -5.51 3.62
N ALA A 834 57.32 -4.33 3.11
CA ALA A 834 57.59 -4.11 1.69
C ALA A 834 58.81 -4.90 1.19
N ILE A 835 59.89 -4.97 1.99
CA ILE A 835 61.07 -5.79 1.70
C ILE A 835 60.70 -7.28 1.68
N LYS A 836 59.87 -7.75 2.63
CA LYS A 836 59.35 -9.14 2.63
C LYS A 836 58.50 -9.43 1.40
N LEU A 837 57.57 -8.55 1.02
CA LEU A 837 56.75 -8.74 -0.18
C LEU A 837 57.58 -8.70 -1.47
N GLN A 838 58.60 -7.83 -1.55
CA GLN A 838 59.55 -7.84 -2.66
C GLN A 838 60.36 -9.14 -2.72
N GLN A 839 60.72 -9.72 -1.57
CA GLN A 839 61.39 -11.02 -1.53
C GLN A 839 60.43 -12.14 -1.96
N GLU A 840 59.22 -12.21 -1.40
CA GLU A 840 58.20 -13.18 -1.84
C GLU A 840 57.88 -13.06 -3.34
N MET A 841 57.89 -11.85 -3.91
CA MET A 841 57.73 -11.66 -5.35
C MET A 841 58.93 -12.17 -6.16
N ARG A 842 60.17 -11.99 -5.67
CA ARG A 842 61.36 -12.61 -6.28
C ARG A 842 61.31 -14.13 -6.18
N ASP A 843 61.11 -14.67 -4.98
CA ASP A 843 61.02 -16.11 -4.71
C ASP A 843 59.95 -16.78 -5.60
N LYS A 844 58.77 -16.15 -5.75
CA LYS A 844 57.68 -16.64 -6.62
C LYS A 844 57.97 -16.44 -8.11
N ALA A 845 58.66 -15.39 -8.52
CA ALA A 845 59.07 -15.19 -9.92
C ALA A 845 60.18 -16.16 -10.34
N GLU A 846 61.15 -16.44 -9.46
CA GLU A 846 62.19 -17.45 -9.62
C GLU A 846 61.57 -18.86 -9.65
N PHE A 847 60.63 -19.15 -8.76
CA PHE A 847 59.86 -20.40 -8.78
C PHE A 847 59.07 -20.55 -10.10
N LEU A 848 58.30 -19.55 -10.52
CA LEU A 848 57.56 -19.58 -11.79
C LEU A 848 58.50 -19.72 -13.00
N SER A 849 59.64 -19.02 -13.02
CA SER A 849 60.67 -19.18 -14.05
C SER A 849 61.21 -20.62 -14.09
N SER A 850 61.47 -21.23 -12.93
CA SER A 850 61.91 -22.63 -12.83
C SER A 850 60.84 -23.65 -13.25
N VAL A 851 59.55 -23.32 -13.06
CA VAL A 851 58.42 -24.16 -13.47
C VAL A 851 58.19 -24.04 -14.98
N SER A 852 58.14 -22.83 -15.53
CA SER A 852 58.04 -22.60 -16.97
C SER A 852 59.20 -23.24 -17.72
N SER A 853 60.45 -22.99 -17.28
CA SER A 853 61.64 -23.58 -17.90
C SER A 853 61.62 -25.13 -17.93
N ARG A 854 61.02 -25.78 -16.92
CA ARG A 854 60.79 -27.24 -16.94
C ARG A 854 59.69 -27.65 -17.91
N ILE A 855 58.57 -26.92 -17.94
CA ILE A 855 57.46 -27.17 -18.88
C ILE A 855 57.93 -27.02 -20.33
N ASP A 856 58.71 -25.97 -20.63
CA ASP A 856 59.32 -25.71 -21.94
C ASP A 856 60.32 -26.81 -22.35
N GLN A 857 60.94 -27.48 -21.36
CA GLN A 857 61.80 -28.66 -21.54
C GLN A 857 61.05 -30.00 -21.55
N GLY A 858 59.71 -29.99 -21.43
CA GLY A 858 58.88 -31.20 -21.35
C GLY A 858 59.03 -32.01 -20.05
N LEU A 859 59.65 -31.43 -19.01
CA LEU A 859 59.87 -32.06 -17.72
C LEU A 859 58.67 -31.83 -16.78
N PRO A 860 58.34 -32.80 -15.90
CA PRO A 860 57.24 -32.63 -14.95
C PRO A 860 57.52 -31.50 -13.94
N PRO A 861 56.47 -30.82 -13.43
CA PRO A 861 56.60 -29.81 -12.39
C PRO A 861 57.29 -30.32 -11.12
N PRO A 862 57.81 -29.41 -10.25
CA PRO A 862 58.37 -29.79 -8.96
C PRO A 862 57.40 -30.63 -8.12
N LYS A 863 57.94 -31.63 -7.40
CA LYS A 863 57.16 -32.51 -6.51
C LYS A 863 56.43 -31.76 -5.40
N GLU A 864 56.87 -30.56 -5.06
CA GLU A 864 56.19 -29.68 -4.10
C GLU A 864 54.86 -29.18 -4.69
N THR A 865 54.88 -28.68 -5.94
CA THR A 865 53.68 -28.32 -6.71
C THR A 865 52.73 -29.50 -6.87
N GLU A 866 53.26 -30.69 -7.15
CA GLU A 866 52.48 -31.93 -7.24
C GLU A 866 51.81 -32.29 -5.89
N ASN A 867 52.54 -32.21 -4.78
CA ASN A 867 52.01 -32.45 -3.44
C ASN A 867 50.95 -31.41 -3.04
N GLU A 868 51.12 -30.14 -3.39
CA GLU A 868 50.10 -29.11 -3.15
C GLU A 868 48.86 -29.33 -4.03
N TRP A 869 49.03 -29.70 -5.29
CA TRP A 869 47.92 -30.07 -6.18
C TRP A 869 47.15 -31.29 -5.66
N LEU A 870 47.84 -32.34 -5.20
CA LEU A 870 47.24 -33.51 -4.56
C LEU A 870 46.54 -33.16 -3.24
N LYS A 871 47.04 -32.17 -2.49
CA LYS A 871 46.42 -31.64 -1.26
C LYS A 871 45.15 -30.83 -1.58
N ILE A 872 45.13 -30.05 -2.67
CA ILE A 872 43.94 -29.36 -3.19
C ILE A 872 42.90 -30.40 -3.63
N LEU A 873 43.27 -31.36 -4.49
CA LEU A 873 42.41 -32.47 -4.92
C LEU A 873 41.85 -33.29 -3.74
N ARG A 874 42.65 -33.51 -2.68
CA ARG A 874 42.19 -34.16 -1.45
C ARG A 874 41.17 -33.29 -0.69
N ASN A 875 41.40 -31.98 -0.60
CA ASN A 875 40.46 -31.05 0.03
C ASN A 875 39.15 -30.95 -0.76
N GLU A 876 39.20 -30.89 -2.09
CA GLU A 876 38.01 -30.92 -2.95
C GLU A 876 37.22 -32.23 -2.80
N ARG A 877 37.89 -33.38 -2.78
CA ARG A 877 37.25 -34.69 -2.53
C ARG A 877 36.61 -34.73 -1.14
N MET A 878 37.26 -34.18 -0.12
CA MET A 878 36.68 -34.03 1.23
C MET A 878 35.47 -33.09 1.24
N GLN A 879 35.51 -31.98 0.50
CA GLN A 879 34.39 -31.04 0.39
C GLN A 879 33.20 -31.63 -0.38
N LYS A 880 33.45 -32.36 -1.48
CA LYS A 880 32.42 -33.09 -2.24
C LYS A 880 31.78 -34.18 -1.39
N ALA A 881 32.57 -35.03 -0.73
CA ALA A 881 32.06 -36.03 0.21
C ALA A 881 31.28 -35.39 1.38
N ALA A 882 31.70 -34.24 1.89
CA ALA A 882 30.99 -33.49 2.93
C ALA A 882 29.75 -32.74 2.42
N ALA A 883 29.59 -32.54 1.11
CA ALA A 883 28.38 -32.04 0.48
C ALA A 883 27.40 -33.18 0.19
N GLU A 884 27.87 -34.30 -0.35
CA GLU A 884 27.09 -35.54 -0.53
C GLU A 884 26.55 -36.07 0.81
N ALA A 885 27.36 -36.07 1.87
CA ALA A 885 26.93 -36.44 3.23
C ALA A 885 26.05 -35.38 3.94
N ARG A 886 25.81 -34.22 3.32
CA ARG A 886 24.75 -33.27 3.69
C ARG A 886 23.49 -33.50 2.86
N ALA A 887 23.63 -33.69 1.55
CA ALA A 887 22.52 -34.01 0.65
C ALA A 887 21.80 -35.32 1.05
N LYS A 888 22.55 -36.36 1.44
CA LYS A 888 21.96 -37.61 1.96
C LYS A 888 21.20 -37.40 3.26
N ARG A 889 21.73 -36.62 4.21
CA ARG A 889 21.01 -36.30 5.45
C ARG A 889 19.77 -35.46 5.21
N ALA A 890 19.80 -34.50 4.29
CA ALA A 890 18.62 -33.75 3.89
C ALA A 890 17.54 -34.68 3.28
N ALA A 891 17.92 -35.63 2.42
CA ALA A 891 16.99 -36.62 1.86
C ALA A 891 16.48 -37.64 2.90
N GLU A 892 17.30 -37.99 3.90
CA GLU A 892 16.91 -38.84 5.04
C GLU A 892 15.94 -38.09 5.98
N GLU A 893 16.16 -36.78 6.22
CA GLU A 893 15.25 -35.89 6.95
C GLU A 893 13.93 -35.66 6.18
N GLU A 894 13.99 -35.54 4.86
CA GLU A 894 12.82 -35.39 3.98
C GLU A 894 11.99 -36.69 3.88
N GLN A 895 12.63 -37.87 3.91
CA GLN A 895 11.91 -39.15 4.08
C GLN A 895 11.36 -39.34 5.50
N ALA A 896 12.03 -38.82 6.53
CA ALA A 896 11.55 -38.87 7.91
C ALA A 896 10.31 -37.98 8.13
N ALA A 897 10.14 -36.90 7.35
CA ALA A 897 9.01 -35.98 7.41
C ALA A 897 7.64 -36.59 7.00
N ALA A 898 7.58 -37.88 6.66
CA ALA A 898 6.31 -38.58 6.43
C ALA A 898 5.46 -38.67 7.73
N PRO A 899 4.16 -38.30 7.69
CA PRO A 899 3.34 -38.23 8.90
C PRO A 899 3.03 -39.61 9.48
N GLY A 900 3.63 -39.92 10.64
CA GLY A 900 3.38 -41.16 11.38
C GLY A 900 4.47 -41.57 12.37
N CYS A 901 5.68 -41.02 12.29
CA CYS A 901 6.80 -41.37 13.18
C CYS A 901 7.04 -40.32 14.28
N VAL A 902 7.25 -40.76 15.53
CA VAL A 902 7.60 -39.88 16.66
C VAL A 902 9.11 -39.62 16.64
N HIS A 903 9.49 -38.36 16.38
CA HIS A 903 10.87 -37.97 16.20
C HIS A 903 11.59 -37.72 17.53
N THR A 904 12.63 -38.50 17.80
CA THR A 904 13.60 -38.19 18.86
C THR A 904 15.01 -38.18 18.27
N THR A 905 15.74 -37.08 18.44
CA THR A 905 17.14 -36.94 17.99
C THR A 905 18.14 -37.72 18.86
N ALA A 906 17.67 -38.39 19.90
CA ALA A 906 18.45 -39.33 20.68
C ALA A 906 18.58 -40.67 19.95
N VAL A 907 19.81 -41.06 19.61
CA VAL A 907 20.10 -42.40 19.06
C VAL A 907 19.58 -43.46 20.02
N GLN A 908 18.61 -44.27 19.57
CA GLN A 908 18.06 -45.36 20.38
C GLN A 908 19.19 -46.30 20.82
N ARG A 909 19.30 -46.51 22.13
CA ARG A 909 20.28 -47.47 22.67
C ARG A 909 19.81 -48.89 22.32
N PRO A 910 20.67 -49.76 21.77
CA PRO A 910 20.35 -51.17 21.63
C PRO A 910 19.97 -51.72 23.01
N THR A 911 18.73 -52.18 23.17
CA THR A 911 18.21 -52.72 24.43
C THR A 911 18.62 -54.18 24.64
N THR A 912 19.11 -54.84 23.60
CA THR A 912 19.57 -56.23 23.60
C THR A 912 20.99 -56.37 23.07
N TYR A 913 21.69 -57.40 23.55
CA TYR A 913 22.94 -57.90 23.00
C TYR A 913 22.76 -59.33 22.47
N ILE A 914 23.62 -59.75 21.54
CA ILE A 914 23.70 -61.11 21.01
C ILE A 914 25.03 -61.68 21.51
N PRO A 915 25.03 -62.68 22.42
CA PRO A 915 26.26 -63.31 22.91
C PRO A 915 27.01 -64.04 21.79
N ASN A 916 28.33 -63.84 21.73
CA ASN A 916 29.21 -64.48 20.75
C ASN A 916 29.76 -65.83 21.27
N ASP A 917 28.92 -66.66 21.90
CA ASP A 917 29.28 -68.01 22.36
C ASP A 917 28.76 -69.07 21.37
N GLU A 918 29.67 -69.80 20.72
CA GLU A 918 29.40 -70.71 19.58
C GLU A 918 28.45 -71.88 19.89
N TYR A 919 28.08 -72.10 21.15
CA TYR A 919 27.17 -73.16 21.61
C TYR A 919 25.82 -72.63 22.13
N SER A 920 25.45 -71.38 21.81
CA SER A 920 24.14 -70.81 22.16
C SER A 920 23.40 -70.27 20.93
N LEU A 921 22.11 -70.58 20.82
CA LEU A 921 21.26 -70.05 19.75
C LEU A 921 21.12 -68.53 19.87
N SER A 922 21.25 -67.84 18.73
CA SER A 922 21.39 -66.38 18.59
C SER A 922 20.10 -65.59 18.83
N VAL A 923 19.48 -65.79 20.00
CA VAL A 923 18.31 -65.06 20.47
C VAL A 923 18.76 -63.80 21.23
N PRO A 924 18.32 -62.58 20.84
CA PRO A 924 18.72 -61.35 21.53
C PRO A 924 18.30 -61.34 23.00
N ARG A 925 19.22 -61.03 23.91
CA ARG A 925 18.94 -60.93 25.36
C ARG A 925 18.99 -59.47 25.83
N PRO A 926 18.04 -59.01 26.67
CA PRO A 926 18.05 -57.64 27.19
C PRO A 926 19.23 -57.41 28.16
N TYR A 927 19.74 -56.18 28.19
CA TYR A 927 20.72 -55.78 29.21
C TYR A 927 20.08 -55.79 30.62
N SER A 928 20.86 -56.19 31.62
CA SER A 928 20.45 -56.09 33.03
C SER A 928 20.49 -54.63 33.54
N MET A 929 20.06 -54.39 34.78
CA MET A 929 20.00 -53.05 35.39
C MET A 929 21.33 -52.27 35.42
N LEU A 930 22.47 -52.95 35.20
CA LEU A 930 23.80 -52.33 35.08
C LEU A 930 24.27 -52.32 33.61
N ALA A 931 23.50 -51.67 32.73
CA ALA A 931 23.84 -51.56 31.31
C ALA A 931 25.13 -50.72 31.10
N PRO A 932 26.10 -51.20 30.29
CA PRO A 932 27.38 -50.52 30.12
C PRO A 932 27.23 -49.17 29.41
N PHE A 933 27.77 -48.11 30.02
CA PHE A 933 27.73 -46.75 29.48
C PHE A 933 28.70 -46.61 28.29
N LYS A 934 28.16 -46.30 27.10
CA LYS A 934 28.97 -45.98 25.91
C LYS A 934 29.58 -44.58 26.08
N PRO A 935 30.91 -44.42 26.14
CA PRO A 935 31.53 -43.11 26.33
C PRO A 935 31.24 -42.17 25.15
N SER A 936 30.94 -40.90 25.46
CA SER A 936 30.82 -39.84 24.46
C SER A 936 32.14 -39.66 23.70
N ALA A 937 32.08 -39.48 22.38
CA ALA A 937 33.27 -39.20 21.59
C ALA A 937 33.94 -37.89 22.06
N PRO A 938 35.28 -37.85 22.22
CA PRO A 938 35.97 -36.65 22.71
C PRO A 938 35.78 -35.48 21.75
N GLY A 939 35.23 -34.38 22.26
CA GLY A 939 34.93 -33.18 21.47
C GLY A 939 36.18 -32.56 20.85
N SER A 940 36.02 -31.89 19.70
CA SER A 940 37.13 -31.37 18.87
C SER A 940 38.17 -30.54 19.65
N ASN A 941 37.71 -29.81 20.68
CA ASN A 941 38.53 -28.95 21.53
C ASN A 941 39.59 -29.72 22.36
N MET A 942 39.49 -31.05 22.52
CA MET A 942 40.49 -31.85 23.23
C MET A 942 41.85 -31.94 22.52
N ARG A 943 41.97 -31.45 21.27
CA ARG A 943 43.25 -31.41 20.51
C ARG A 943 44.35 -30.56 21.14
N HIS A 944 44.06 -29.74 22.16
CA HIS A 944 45.01 -28.80 22.76
C HIS A 944 45.45 -29.14 24.20
N PHE A 945 44.97 -30.23 24.80
CA PHE A 945 45.48 -30.68 26.10
C PHE A 945 46.80 -31.45 25.96
N ARG A 946 47.93 -30.76 26.17
CA ARG A 946 49.21 -31.43 26.44
C ARG A 946 49.11 -32.19 27.77
N LYS A 947 49.38 -33.50 27.76
CA LYS A 947 49.53 -34.27 29.00
C LYS A 947 50.72 -33.72 29.81
N PRO A 948 50.62 -33.61 31.15
CA PRO A 948 51.74 -33.17 31.97
C PRO A 948 52.90 -34.17 31.87
N ILE A 949 54.12 -33.67 31.70
CA ILE A 949 55.33 -34.49 31.69
C ILE A 949 55.65 -34.86 33.14
N VAL A 950 55.44 -36.12 33.50
CA VAL A 950 55.88 -36.68 34.79
C VAL A 950 57.40 -36.61 34.82
N LYS A 951 57.97 -35.83 35.74
CA LYS A 951 59.43 -35.82 35.96
C LYS A 951 59.86 -37.20 36.48
N PRO A 952 60.98 -37.77 35.99
CA PRO A 952 61.48 -39.03 36.51
C PRO A 952 61.82 -38.88 37.99
N ILE A 953 61.31 -39.79 38.80
CA ILE A 953 61.71 -39.93 40.20
C ILE A 953 63.17 -40.37 40.21
N LYS A 954 64.05 -39.60 40.85
CA LYS A 954 65.37 -40.09 41.22
C LYS A 954 65.23 -41.04 42.40
N ILE A 955 65.78 -42.24 42.22
CA ILE A 955 66.45 -43.01 43.29
C ILE A 955 67.94 -42.78 43.05
#